data_AF-A0A6T8KY48-F1
#
_entry.id   AF-A0A6T8KY48-F1
#
_cell.length_a   1.000
_cell.length_b   1.000
_cell.length_c   1.000
_cell.angle_alpha   90.00
_cell.angle_beta   90.00
_cell.angle_gamma   90.00
#
_symmetry.space_group_name_H-M   'P 1'
#
loop_
_entity.id
_entity.type
_entity.pdbx_description
1 polymer ?
#
loop_
_entity_poly.entity_id
_entity_poly.type
_entity_poly.pdbx_seq_one_letter_code
_entity_poly.pdbx_strand_id
1 'polypeptide(L)'
;SRRTRVSMNRRVAAAAAGVGAFGYSYYVVHHKRSNIQFEGWEQTGTNNLLAKPRALYPWPKAEADASSNWVKCDDGTSFNLYSPPDRSEMKKKMKTEEYDLLVIGGGATGSGVANDAALRGLKVAMIEMDDFASGTSSKSTKLIHGGIRYLALAFQKKIPPKSPLDVLMNLHYDHSMMQVVSHDLYERAFMIQSAPFMTTPLPMMIPLKHYWEIPMMWISGKMYDFIAGSRRAVPESHFISRSEAIYQFPTINPDGLKGAIVLYDGQQNDTRMNLYIALTAAQNGCDMLNHTEVLGLTTKGKLGEESYKITGAKVKDRFTGEAFEIKAKQTINATGPFADTVRKMADPGVSEIIVPAKGSHLIMPDHFSPDHMGMVWFTQDGRVLYLLPWEGSTIAGTTDIKETLSTQPHCTIKEVDFILDECNRTLSRPMNHSHVRAAWAGLRPLVRAPGSDPNDTKKLARDHVVDIVQGGLVSICGGKWTTYRKMAEDAVDKAVSINPELSHATPCATHDLKLVGADRGGLVCNQAFDKVVVTLREQYDMDKAVAKHLMQNYGTRALLVAKVAEEIASKDSQRTSDHAFRYKKLNSKYPMLEAEVVFACRQEFACTAVDVLARRTRLAFLDSKAAETALPRVLDMMQTELKWSGKRKEQERKDALKFLESMSMPLQ
;
A
#
# COMPACT_ATOMS: atom_id res chain seq x y z
N SER A 1 -59.96 -41.86 7.11
CA SER A 1 -61.28 -42.40 6.71
C SER A 1 -61.46 -42.18 5.20
N ARG A 2 -61.82 -43.24 4.47
CA ARG A 2 -62.20 -43.32 3.02
C ARG A 2 -61.10 -42.95 2.00
N ARG A 3 -60.44 -43.94 1.36
CA ARG A 3 -60.76 -44.56 0.03
C ARG A 3 -60.66 -43.51 -1.11
N THR A 4 -59.84 -43.68 -2.15
CA THR A 4 -59.94 -44.77 -3.16
C THR A 4 -58.62 -45.03 -3.92
N ARG A 5 -58.44 -46.30 -4.32
CA ARG A 5 -57.41 -46.86 -5.24
C ARG A 5 -57.75 -46.59 -6.72
N VAL A 6 -56.77 -46.92 -7.59
CA VAL A 6 -56.82 -47.49 -8.97
C VAL A 6 -56.02 -46.61 -9.94
N SER A 7 -55.22 -47.06 -10.92
CA SER A 7 -54.41 -48.25 -11.19
C SER A 7 -53.56 -47.97 -12.46
N MET A 8 -52.34 -48.53 -12.51
CA MET A 8 -51.67 -49.15 -13.68
C MET A 8 -51.45 -48.42 -15.03
N ASN A 9 -50.18 -48.55 -15.47
CA ASN A 9 -49.68 -48.99 -16.79
C ASN A 9 -48.90 -48.01 -17.69
N ARG A 10 -47.59 -48.30 -17.74
CA ARG A 10 -46.73 -48.66 -18.89
C ARG A 10 -46.54 -47.67 -20.06
N ARG A 11 -45.25 -47.31 -20.22
CA ARG A 11 -44.39 -47.42 -21.43
C ARG A 11 -44.39 -46.29 -22.48
N VAL A 12 -43.16 -45.76 -22.66
CA VAL A 12 -42.40 -45.59 -23.92
C VAL A 12 -42.43 -44.23 -24.64
N ALA A 13 -41.21 -43.82 -25.03
CA ALA A 13 -40.78 -42.91 -26.11
C ALA A 13 -41.15 -41.42 -25.98
N ALA A 14 -40.20 -40.51 -25.79
CA ALA A 14 -39.14 -40.03 -26.70
C ALA A 14 -39.58 -38.86 -27.59
N ALA A 15 -38.79 -37.78 -27.44
CA ALA A 15 -38.45 -36.75 -28.43
C ALA A 15 -39.38 -35.53 -28.68
N ALA A 16 -38.69 -34.38 -28.63
CA ALA A 16 -38.85 -33.16 -29.42
C ALA A 16 -39.77 -32.03 -28.91
N ALA A 17 -39.07 -31.00 -28.39
CA ALA A 17 -39.06 -29.61 -28.84
C ALA A 17 -40.34 -28.76 -28.83
N GLY A 18 -40.27 -27.59 -28.19
CA GLY A 18 -41.22 -26.50 -28.42
C GLY A 18 -41.26 -25.42 -27.33
N VAL A 19 -40.41 -24.41 -27.51
CA VAL A 19 -40.44 -23.02 -27.00
C VAL A 19 -41.77 -22.52 -26.38
N GLY A 20 -41.70 -21.86 -25.21
CA GLY A 20 -42.65 -20.79 -24.89
C GLY A 20 -42.89 -20.43 -23.41
N ALA A 21 -42.54 -19.19 -23.06
CA ALA A 21 -43.16 -18.31 -22.06
C ALA A 21 -42.75 -18.38 -20.57
N PHE A 22 -41.94 -17.38 -20.19
CA PHE A 22 -42.10 -16.45 -19.05
C PHE A 22 -42.84 -16.91 -17.79
N GLY A 23 -42.11 -16.94 -16.67
CA GLY A 23 -42.64 -16.88 -15.32
C GLY A 23 -41.63 -16.25 -14.37
N TYR A 24 -41.78 -14.95 -14.12
CA TYR A 24 -41.14 -14.24 -13.00
C TYR A 24 -41.48 -14.98 -11.69
N SER A 25 -40.50 -15.26 -10.84
CA SER A 25 -40.75 -15.62 -9.45
C SER A 25 -39.64 -15.06 -8.57
N TYR A 26 -40.01 -14.01 -7.83
CA TYR A 26 -39.33 -13.50 -6.66
C TYR A 26 -39.05 -14.66 -5.69
N TYR A 27 -37.78 -14.90 -5.35
CA TYR A 27 -37.42 -15.70 -4.18
C TYR A 27 -36.93 -14.77 -3.07
N VAL A 28 -37.87 -14.43 -2.19
CA VAL A 28 -37.59 -13.98 -0.83
C VAL A 28 -37.19 -15.22 -0.03
N VAL A 29 -35.91 -15.35 0.33
CA VAL A 29 -35.47 -16.40 1.25
C VAL A 29 -35.42 -15.83 2.66
N HIS A 30 -36.47 -16.17 3.43
CA HIS A 30 -36.49 -16.05 4.88
C HIS A 30 -35.43 -16.96 5.51
N HIS A 31 -34.59 -16.39 6.39
CA HIS A 31 -33.75 -17.14 7.31
C HIS A 31 -34.58 -18.05 8.23
N LYS A 32 -34.31 -19.36 8.20
CA LYS A 32 -34.60 -20.27 9.31
C LYS A 32 -33.29 -20.76 9.91
N ARG A 33 -33.06 -20.38 11.17
CA ARG A 33 -32.07 -20.99 12.06
C ARG A 33 -32.45 -22.46 12.28
N SER A 34 -31.52 -23.37 12.07
CA SER A 34 -31.59 -24.73 12.61
C SER A 34 -30.26 -25.07 13.27
N ASN A 35 -30.32 -25.20 14.60
CA ASN A 35 -29.30 -25.84 15.41
C ASN A 35 -29.14 -27.30 14.96
N ILE A 36 -27.92 -27.70 14.61
CA ILE A 36 -27.54 -29.10 14.52
C ILE A 36 -26.25 -29.26 15.33
N GLN A 37 -26.38 -29.90 16.49
CA GLN A 37 -25.27 -30.49 17.24
C GLN A 37 -24.77 -31.72 16.47
N PHE A 38 -23.45 -31.88 16.35
CA PHE A 38 -22.85 -33.14 15.94
C PHE A 38 -22.10 -33.74 17.13
N GLU A 39 -22.66 -34.83 17.66
CA GLU A 39 -21.97 -35.78 18.55
C GLU A 39 -21.24 -36.84 17.72
N GLY A 40 -20.03 -37.19 18.18
CA GLY A 40 -19.50 -38.55 18.18
C GLY A 40 -19.13 -39.22 16.85
N TRP A 41 -17.87 -39.06 16.42
CA TRP A 41 -17.18 -40.10 15.64
C TRP A 41 -15.84 -40.44 16.30
N GLU A 42 -15.75 -41.69 16.75
CA GLU A 42 -14.60 -42.31 17.39
C GLU A 42 -13.39 -42.44 16.46
N GLN A 43 -12.22 -42.39 17.09
CA GLN A 43 -10.91 -42.61 16.51
C GLN A 43 -10.77 -44.02 15.93
N THR A 44 -10.43 -44.12 14.64
CA THR A 44 -9.58 -45.21 14.15
C THR A 44 -8.47 -44.61 13.27
N GLY A 45 -7.23 -44.89 13.67
CA GLY A 45 -6.05 -44.24 13.15
C GLY A 45 -5.67 -44.69 11.74
N THR A 46 -5.26 -43.71 10.93
CA THR A 46 -4.17 -43.89 9.96
C THR A 46 -3.27 -42.66 10.03
N ASN A 47 -1.97 -42.94 10.18
CA ASN A 47 -0.90 -41.99 10.40
C ASN A 47 -0.60 -41.13 9.17
N ASN A 48 -0.10 -39.92 9.45
CA ASN A 48 0.78 -39.11 8.60
C ASN A 48 0.25 -38.51 7.30
N LEU A 49 -0.59 -37.47 7.38
CA LEU A 49 -0.66 -36.43 6.32
C LEU A 49 -0.97 -35.00 6.84
N LEU A 50 -0.96 -34.78 8.16
CA LEU A 50 -0.88 -33.42 8.71
C LEU A 50 0.59 -33.09 8.93
N ALA A 51 1.20 -32.45 7.95
CA ALA A 51 2.44 -31.72 8.18
C ALA A 51 2.21 -30.83 9.40
N LYS A 52 2.91 -31.11 10.50
CA LYS A 52 2.98 -30.20 11.66
C LYS A 52 3.19 -28.80 11.09
N PRO A 53 2.41 -27.77 11.47
CA PRO A 53 2.72 -26.43 11.04
C PRO A 53 4.16 -26.18 11.50
N ARG A 54 5.07 -26.03 10.53
CA ARG A 54 6.44 -25.59 10.79
C ARG A 54 6.27 -24.38 11.71
N ALA A 55 7.02 -24.33 12.81
CA ALA A 55 7.06 -23.16 13.66
C ALA A 55 7.62 -21.99 12.83
N LEU A 56 6.75 -21.38 12.02
CA LEU A 56 6.97 -20.15 11.30
C LEU A 56 7.13 -19.13 12.41
N TYR A 57 8.38 -18.70 12.60
CA TYR A 57 8.84 -17.68 13.55
C TYR A 57 9.00 -18.18 15.01
N PRO A 58 10.18 -18.71 15.39
CA PRO A 58 10.55 -18.69 16.81
C PRO A 58 10.68 -17.22 17.24
N TRP A 59 9.80 -16.78 18.14
CA TRP A 59 10.00 -15.53 18.87
C TRP A 59 11.39 -15.57 19.53
N PRO A 60 12.15 -14.46 19.56
CA PRO A 60 13.29 -14.36 20.44
C PRO A 60 12.84 -14.72 21.85
N LYS A 61 13.45 -15.73 22.47
CA LYS A 61 13.28 -15.95 23.90
C LYS A 61 13.96 -14.79 24.60
N ALA A 62 13.19 -13.85 25.15
CA ALA A 62 13.74 -12.76 25.94
C ALA A 62 13.05 -12.69 27.31
N GLU A 63 13.91 -12.47 28.30
CA GLU A 63 13.64 -12.38 29.73
C GLU A 63 12.66 -11.25 30.05
N ALA A 64 11.85 -11.46 31.09
CA ALA A 64 10.81 -10.54 31.51
C ALA A 64 11.42 -9.24 32.09
N ASP A 65 11.37 -8.15 31.34
CA ASP A 65 11.53 -6.79 31.85
C ASP A 65 10.18 -6.05 31.83
N ALA A 66 10.00 -5.13 32.78
CA ALA A 66 8.78 -4.49 33.24
C ALA A 66 8.18 -3.41 32.29
N SER A 67 8.56 -3.38 31.02
CA SER A 67 8.04 -2.48 29.97
C SER A 67 6.95 -3.15 29.11
N SER A 68 5.96 -3.78 29.75
CA SER A 68 5.17 -4.86 29.17
C SER A 68 4.29 -4.51 27.94
N ASN A 69 4.86 -4.66 26.74
CA ASN A 69 4.13 -4.80 25.46
C ASN A 69 3.35 -6.13 25.36
N TRP A 70 3.24 -6.85 26.48
CA TRP A 70 2.45 -8.05 26.58
C TRP A 70 0.96 -7.73 26.44
N VAL A 71 0.31 -8.55 25.63
CA VAL A 71 -1.15 -8.63 25.51
C VAL A 71 -1.55 -9.99 26.03
N LYS A 72 -2.50 -10.00 26.97
CA LYS A 72 -3.09 -11.22 27.52
C LYS A 72 -4.37 -11.54 26.74
N CYS A 73 -4.46 -12.74 26.22
CA CYS A 73 -5.61 -13.26 25.48
C CYS A 73 -6.69 -13.81 26.41
N ASP A 74 -7.92 -13.92 25.90
CA ASP A 74 -9.07 -14.47 26.63
C ASP A 74 -8.88 -15.95 27.01
N ASP A 75 -8.09 -16.69 26.22
CA ASP A 75 -7.73 -18.09 26.46
C ASP A 75 -6.58 -18.26 27.48
N GLY A 76 -6.13 -17.15 28.07
CA GLY A 76 -5.05 -17.13 29.07
C GLY A 76 -3.64 -17.09 28.47
N THR A 77 -3.47 -17.21 27.15
CA THR A 77 -2.16 -17.03 26.52
C THR A 77 -1.72 -15.56 26.57
N SER A 78 -0.42 -15.32 26.41
CA SER A 78 0.12 -13.95 26.32
C SER A 78 1.21 -13.89 25.27
N PHE A 79 1.27 -12.78 24.56
CA PHE A 79 2.31 -12.54 23.55
C PHE A 79 2.80 -11.10 23.62
N ASN A 80 4.04 -10.88 23.21
CA ASN A 80 4.66 -9.57 23.22
C ASN A 80 4.51 -8.91 21.85
N LEU A 81 3.93 -7.71 21.81
CA LEU A 81 3.89 -6.91 20.59
C LEU A 81 5.27 -6.30 20.31
N TYR A 82 5.79 -6.54 19.11
CA TYR A 82 7.12 -6.11 18.70
C TYR A 82 7.37 -4.60 18.96
N SER A 83 8.55 -4.26 19.46
CA SER A 83 9.06 -2.88 19.48
C SER A 83 10.37 -2.85 18.72
N PRO A 84 10.58 -1.85 17.85
CA PRO A 84 11.84 -1.72 17.14
C PRO A 84 12.98 -1.30 18.09
N PRO A 85 14.22 -1.73 17.82
CA PRO A 85 15.40 -1.20 18.50
C PRO A 85 15.56 0.32 18.29
N ASP A 86 16.30 0.97 19.20
CA ASP A 86 16.54 2.39 19.12
C ASP A 86 17.41 2.77 17.91
N ARG A 87 17.05 3.89 17.25
CA ARG A 87 17.78 4.41 16.08
C ARG A 87 19.27 4.65 16.39
N SER A 88 19.59 5.10 17.60
CA SER A 88 20.97 5.35 18.03
C SER A 88 21.80 4.06 18.14
N GLU A 89 21.19 2.96 18.58
CA GLU A 89 21.83 1.65 18.67
C GLU A 89 22.08 1.08 17.27
N MET A 90 21.09 1.14 16.38
CA MET A 90 21.25 0.75 14.98
C MET A 90 22.36 1.56 14.30
N LYS A 91 22.41 2.88 14.54
CA LYS A 91 23.49 3.76 14.03
C LYS A 91 24.87 3.35 14.54
N LYS A 92 24.98 2.93 15.81
CA LYS A 92 26.24 2.44 16.37
C LYS A 92 26.70 1.18 15.66
N LYS A 93 25.82 0.19 15.50
CA LYS A 93 26.12 -1.06 14.76
C LYS A 93 26.56 -0.78 13.32
N MET A 94 25.84 0.10 12.62
CA MET A 94 26.16 0.49 11.24
C MET A 94 27.57 1.07 11.06
N LYS A 95 28.15 1.68 12.11
CA LYS A 95 29.52 2.21 12.10
C LYS A 95 30.60 1.17 12.40
N THR A 96 30.26 0.15 13.19
CA THR A 96 31.26 -0.77 13.75
C THR A 96 31.25 -2.13 13.08
N GLU A 97 30.13 -2.53 12.50
CA GLU A 97 29.93 -3.86 11.97
C GLU A 97 29.92 -3.86 10.44
N GLU A 98 30.31 -4.99 9.86
CA GLU A 98 30.13 -5.26 8.43
C GLU A 98 28.80 -5.99 8.20
N TYR A 99 28.12 -5.61 7.12
CA TYR A 99 26.84 -6.16 6.69
C TYR A 99 27.01 -7.05 5.46
N ASP A 100 26.10 -8.00 5.30
CA ASP A 100 26.02 -8.77 4.06
C ASP A 100 25.46 -7.89 2.93
N LEU A 101 24.43 -7.09 3.25
CA LEU A 101 23.72 -6.27 2.29
C LEU A 101 23.46 -4.85 2.80
N LEU A 102 23.84 -3.85 2.01
CA LEU A 102 23.40 -2.45 2.18
C LEU A 102 22.31 -2.12 1.16
N VAL A 103 21.16 -1.64 1.64
CA VAL A 103 20.05 -1.16 0.81
C VAL A 103 19.97 0.36 0.89
N ILE A 104 20.02 1.03 -0.25
CA ILE A 104 19.91 2.49 -0.36
C ILE A 104 18.50 2.84 -0.85
N GLY A 105 17.73 3.52 -0.01
CA GLY A 105 16.34 3.92 -0.23
C GLY A 105 15.36 3.16 0.66
N GLY A 106 14.49 3.88 1.36
CA GLY A 106 13.48 3.38 2.29
C GLY A 106 12.05 3.52 1.77
N GLY A 107 11.88 3.55 0.45
CA GLY A 107 10.57 3.38 -0.21
C GLY A 107 10.16 1.91 -0.32
N ALA A 108 9.03 1.63 -0.98
CA ALA A 108 8.39 0.31 -0.91
C ALA A 108 9.31 -0.80 -1.44
N THR A 109 10.05 -0.50 -2.50
CA THR A 109 11.08 -1.38 -3.07
C THR A 109 12.20 -1.65 -2.07
N GLY A 110 12.83 -0.61 -1.51
CA GLY A 110 13.96 -0.79 -0.61
C GLY A 110 13.58 -1.44 0.72
N SER A 111 12.44 -1.06 1.30
CA SER A 111 11.89 -1.75 2.47
C SER A 111 11.55 -3.21 2.17
N GLY A 112 11.01 -3.50 0.98
CA GLY A 112 10.76 -4.87 0.52
C GLY A 112 12.05 -5.68 0.40
N VAL A 113 13.08 -5.12 -0.24
CA VAL A 113 14.42 -5.73 -0.38
C VAL A 113 15.03 -6.01 0.98
N ALA A 114 14.99 -5.04 1.89
CA ALA A 114 15.55 -5.19 3.23
C ALA A 114 14.84 -6.30 4.01
N ASN A 115 13.52 -6.37 3.90
CA ASN A 115 12.70 -7.39 4.57
C ASN A 115 12.95 -8.79 4.00
N ASP A 116 13.00 -8.94 2.67
CA ASP A 116 13.29 -10.23 2.02
C ASP A 116 14.71 -10.70 2.37
N ALA A 117 15.72 -9.83 2.23
CA ALA A 117 17.10 -10.17 2.57
C ALA A 117 17.25 -10.59 4.04
N ALA A 118 16.64 -9.86 4.98
CA ALA A 118 16.67 -10.22 6.40
C ALA A 118 16.00 -11.57 6.67
N LEU A 119 14.85 -11.86 6.03
CA LEU A 119 14.17 -13.16 6.14
C LEU A 119 14.99 -14.32 5.60
N ARG A 120 15.86 -14.07 4.61
CA ARG A 120 16.76 -15.07 4.06
C ARG A 120 17.98 -15.34 4.96
N GLY A 121 18.11 -14.62 6.07
CA GLY A 121 19.20 -14.75 7.04
C GLY A 121 20.42 -13.86 6.74
N LEU A 122 20.28 -12.89 5.83
CA LEU A 122 21.34 -11.91 5.59
C LEU A 122 21.36 -10.85 6.68
N LYS A 123 22.55 -10.35 7.01
CA LYS A 123 22.70 -9.18 7.85
C LYS A 123 22.55 -7.90 7.01
N VAL A 124 21.47 -7.15 7.25
CA VAL A 124 21.04 -6.05 6.38
C VAL A 124 21.12 -4.70 7.07
N ALA A 125 21.67 -3.71 6.35
CA ALA A 125 21.55 -2.29 6.67
C ALA A 125 20.68 -1.59 5.61
N MET A 126 19.72 -0.78 6.04
CA MET A 126 18.92 0.07 5.14
C MET A 126 19.04 1.55 5.52
N ILE A 127 19.30 2.41 4.55
CA ILE A 127 19.36 3.87 4.74
C ILE A 127 18.33 4.58 3.86
N GLU A 128 17.75 5.66 4.38
CA GLU A 128 16.82 6.53 3.68
C GLU A 128 17.22 7.99 3.93
N MET A 129 17.30 8.79 2.86
CA MET A 129 17.78 10.16 2.90
C MET A 129 16.83 11.07 3.70
N ASP A 130 15.52 10.91 3.56
CA ASP A 130 14.50 11.64 4.33
C ASP A 130 13.80 10.61 5.24
N ASP A 131 12.47 10.60 5.34
CA ASP A 131 11.75 9.58 6.09
C ASP A 131 11.40 8.35 5.23
N PHE A 132 11.12 7.21 5.88
CA PHE A 132 10.57 6.05 5.21
C PHE A 132 9.29 6.43 4.45
N ALA A 133 9.18 5.96 3.20
CA ALA A 133 8.10 6.31 2.25
C ALA A 133 8.01 7.79 1.79
N SER A 134 8.92 8.69 2.17
CA SER A 134 8.87 10.13 1.83
C SER A 134 8.82 10.43 0.32
N GLY A 135 9.44 9.58 -0.48
CA GLY A 135 9.42 9.62 -1.95
C GLY A 135 8.09 9.17 -2.55
N THR A 136 8.15 8.54 -3.73
CA THR A 136 6.98 8.12 -4.51
C THR A 136 6.01 7.22 -3.75
N SER A 137 6.52 6.41 -2.81
CA SER A 137 5.73 5.44 -2.05
C SER A 137 4.68 6.04 -1.10
N SER A 138 4.68 7.36 -0.88
CA SER A 138 3.61 8.10 -0.17
C SER A 138 2.63 8.84 -1.08
N LYS A 139 2.93 8.90 -2.38
CA LYS A 139 2.28 9.77 -3.36
C LYS A 139 1.54 8.96 -4.44
N SER A 140 1.09 7.75 -4.09
CA SER A 140 0.36 6.88 -5.01
C SER A 140 -1.13 7.23 -5.08
N THR A 141 -1.87 6.54 -5.94
CA THR A 141 -3.35 6.61 -5.99
C THR A 141 -4.01 5.84 -4.85
N LYS A 142 -3.22 5.24 -3.92
CA LYS A 142 -3.70 4.45 -2.79
C LYS A 142 -4.46 3.17 -3.19
N LEU A 143 -4.17 2.67 -4.40
CA LEU A 143 -4.71 1.43 -4.95
C LEU A 143 -3.65 0.32 -5.00
N ILE A 144 -4.14 -0.91 -4.94
CA ILE A 144 -3.43 -2.13 -5.26
C ILE A 144 -4.02 -2.64 -6.57
N HIS A 145 -3.58 -2.01 -7.66
CA HIS A 145 -4.16 -2.22 -8.98
C HIS A 145 -3.61 -3.48 -9.63
N GLY A 146 -4.49 -4.32 -10.21
CA GLY A 146 -4.10 -5.50 -11.00
C GLY A 146 -3.91 -5.25 -12.50
N GLY A 147 -3.94 -3.98 -12.95
CA GLY A 147 -3.61 -3.63 -14.33
C GLY A 147 -4.78 -3.65 -15.31
N ILE A 148 -6.00 -3.33 -14.87
CA ILE A 148 -7.19 -3.36 -15.74
C ILE A 148 -7.06 -2.48 -16.98
N ARG A 149 -6.28 -1.39 -16.90
CA ARG A 149 -6.01 -0.52 -18.04
C ARG A 149 -5.43 -1.32 -19.21
N TYR A 150 -4.58 -2.31 -18.96
CA TYR A 150 -3.99 -3.13 -20.03
C TYR A 150 -5.02 -4.00 -20.74
N LEU A 151 -6.00 -4.53 -20.00
CA LEU A 151 -7.12 -5.25 -20.59
C LEU A 151 -8.05 -4.29 -21.34
N ALA A 152 -8.44 -3.16 -20.74
CA ALA A 152 -9.32 -2.17 -21.36
C ALA A 152 -8.71 -1.52 -22.62
N LEU A 153 -7.39 -1.28 -22.65
CA LEU A 153 -6.66 -0.78 -23.82
C LEU A 153 -6.73 -1.74 -25.02
N ALA A 154 -6.80 -3.05 -24.79
CA ALA A 154 -7.01 -4.03 -25.87
C ALA A 154 -8.35 -3.81 -26.61
N PHE A 155 -9.30 -3.14 -25.96
CA PHE A 155 -10.63 -2.82 -26.49
C PHE A 155 -10.84 -1.34 -26.85
N GLN A 156 -9.87 -0.46 -26.55
CA GLN A 156 -9.99 1.00 -26.72
C GLN A 156 -9.77 1.49 -28.16
N LYS A 157 -9.66 0.60 -29.15
CA LYS A 157 -9.74 1.06 -30.55
C LYS A 157 -11.14 1.67 -30.71
N LYS A 158 -11.21 2.97 -31.05
CA LYS A 158 -12.43 3.78 -31.27
C LYS A 158 -13.35 3.27 -32.39
N ILE A 159 -13.19 2.02 -32.78
CA ILE A 159 -13.92 1.33 -33.85
C ILE A 159 -14.50 0.08 -33.19
N PRO A 160 -15.82 -0.16 -33.27
CA PRO A 160 -16.38 -1.42 -32.82
C PRO A 160 -15.60 -2.56 -33.52
N PRO A 161 -15.12 -3.58 -32.79
CA PRO A 161 -14.49 -4.72 -33.42
C PRO A 161 -15.46 -5.28 -34.46
N LYS A 162 -15.00 -5.46 -35.71
CA LYS A 162 -15.87 -5.89 -36.82
C LYS A 162 -16.37 -7.32 -36.62
N SER A 163 -15.70 -8.09 -35.74
CA SER A 163 -16.06 -9.45 -35.37
C SER A 163 -15.62 -9.80 -33.94
N PRO A 164 -16.23 -10.82 -33.30
CA PRO A 164 -15.71 -11.44 -32.07
C PRO A 164 -14.28 -11.99 -32.23
N LEU A 165 -13.84 -12.28 -33.47
CA LEU A 165 -12.48 -12.73 -33.75
C LEU A 165 -11.46 -11.59 -33.61
N ASP A 166 -11.81 -10.36 -34.00
CA ASP A 166 -10.94 -9.18 -33.84
C ASP A 166 -10.65 -8.89 -32.37
N VAL A 167 -11.62 -9.19 -31.50
CA VAL A 167 -11.48 -9.12 -30.05
C VAL A 167 -10.44 -10.13 -29.56
N LEU A 168 -10.61 -11.39 -29.96
CA LEU A 168 -9.69 -12.48 -29.60
C LEU A 168 -8.27 -12.21 -30.14
N MET A 169 -8.15 -11.62 -31.32
CA MET A 169 -6.90 -11.27 -31.98
C MET A 169 -6.17 -10.08 -31.34
N ASN A 170 -6.88 -9.06 -30.85
CA ASN A 170 -6.27 -7.96 -30.09
C ASN A 170 -5.78 -8.42 -28.70
N LEU A 171 -6.42 -9.44 -28.11
CA LEU A 171 -5.99 -10.08 -26.86
C LEU A 171 -4.74 -10.97 -27.03
N HIS A 172 -4.54 -11.59 -28.20
CA HIS A 172 -3.33 -12.35 -28.52
C HIS A 172 -2.08 -11.49 -28.73
N TYR A 173 -2.22 -10.16 -28.86
CA TYR A 173 -1.18 -9.30 -29.42
C TYR A 173 -0.05 -8.92 -28.46
N ASP A 174 -0.11 -9.29 -27.17
CA ASP A 174 0.97 -8.96 -26.24
C ASP A 174 1.04 -9.94 -25.04
N HIS A 175 1.66 -11.11 -25.23
CA HIS A 175 1.91 -12.08 -24.15
C HIS A 175 2.58 -11.44 -22.91
N SER A 176 3.39 -10.39 -23.11
CA SER A 176 4.04 -9.67 -22.01
C SER A 176 3.02 -8.95 -21.11
N MET A 177 1.89 -8.47 -21.65
CA MET A 177 0.82 -7.84 -20.87
C MET A 177 0.05 -8.80 -20.01
N MET A 178 -0.21 -10.00 -20.52
CA MET A 178 -0.89 -11.02 -19.73
C MET A 178 -0.04 -11.50 -18.55
N GLN A 179 1.28 -11.60 -18.73
CA GLN A 179 2.21 -11.90 -17.64
C GLN A 179 2.22 -10.79 -16.59
N VAL A 180 2.31 -9.52 -17.00
CA VAL A 180 2.25 -8.37 -16.09
C VAL A 180 0.94 -8.36 -15.30
N VAL A 181 -0.21 -8.55 -15.95
CA VAL A 181 -1.53 -8.60 -15.28
C VAL A 181 -1.58 -9.78 -14.30
N SER A 182 -1.09 -10.95 -14.69
CA SER A 182 -1.05 -12.12 -13.80
C SER A 182 -0.18 -11.88 -12.56
N HIS A 183 0.99 -11.26 -12.71
CA HIS A 183 1.85 -10.89 -11.60
C HIS A 183 1.19 -9.85 -10.70
N ASP A 184 0.64 -8.78 -11.27
CA ASP A 184 -0.05 -7.73 -10.51
C ASP A 184 -1.22 -8.32 -9.68
N LEU A 185 -2.00 -9.23 -10.27
CA LEU A 185 -3.14 -9.90 -9.60
C LEU A 185 -2.70 -10.84 -8.48
N TYR A 186 -1.60 -11.58 -8.69
CA TYR A 186 -1.02 -12.44 -7.66
C TYR A 186 -0.49 -11.61 -6.48
N GLU A 187 0.24 -10.52 -6.76
CA GLU A 187 0.80 -9.66 -5.73
C GLU A 187 -0.29 -8.85 -5.01
N ARG A 188 -1.39 -8.48 -5.69
CA ARG A 188 -2.57 -7.88 -5.04
C ARG A 188 -3.16 -8.79 -3.99
N ALA A 189 -3.30 -10.08 -4.31
CA ALA A 189 -3.81 -11.07 -3.36
C ALA A 189 -2.89 -11.21 -2.15
N PHE A 190 -1.57 -11.28 -2.38
CA PHE A 190 -0.57 -11.29 -1.32
C PHE A 190 -0.70 -10.05 -0.42
N MET A 191 -0.76 -8.85 -1.00
CA MET A 191 -0.85 -7.61 -0.23
C MET A 191 -2.06 -7.58 0.69
N ILE A 192 -3.25 -7.92 0.17
CA ILE A 192 -4.49 -8.00 0.95
C ILE A 192 -4.34 -8.98 2.11
N GLN A 193 -3.68 -10.10 1.88
CA GLN A 193 -3.48 -11.11 2.91
C GLN A 193 -2.39 -10.72 3.91
N SER A 194 -1.33 -10.04 3.50
CA SER A 194 -0.17 -9.72 4.33
C SER A 194 -0.48 -8.66 5.40
N ALA A 195 -1.43 -7.77 5.11
CA ALA A 195 -1.82 -6.66 5.98
C ALA A 195 -3.34 -6.34 5.88
N PRO A 196 -4.23 -7.27 6.25
CA PRO A 196 -5.67 -7.17 6.00
C PRO A 196 -6.38 -6.06 6.80
N PHE A 197 -5.72 -5.48 7.79
CA PHE A 197 -6.28 -4.37 8.56
C PHE A 197 -6.17 -3.02 7.83
N MET A 198 -5.13 -2.84 6.99
CA MET A 198 -4.88 -1.59 6.25
C MET A 198 -5.09 -1.71 4.73
N THR A 199 -5.51 -2.90 4.28
CA THR A 199 -5.79 -3.19 2.87
C THR A 199 -7.19 -3.78 2.75
N THR A 200 -7.97 -3.29 1.79
CA THR A 200 -9.37 -3.71 1.62
C THR A 200 -9.73 -3.88 0.15
N PRO A 201 -10.61 -4.82 -0.20
CA PRO A 201 -11.25 -4.82 -1.52
C PRO A 201 -12.07 -3.54 -1.71
N LEU A 202 -11.90 -2.88 -2.85
CA LEU A 202 -12.66 -1.70 -3.26
C LEU A 202 -13.38 -1.98 -4.59
N PRO A 203 -14.73 -1.94 -4.62
CA PRO A 203 -15.44 -1.92 -5.90
C PRO A 203 -15.18 -0.60 -6.61
N MET A 204 -14.83 -0.69 -7.89
CA MET A 204 -14.63 0.39 -8.82
C MET A 204 -15.66 0.29 -9.93
N MET A 205 -16.53 1.30 -10.02
CA MET A 205 -17.51 1.44 -11.07
C MET A 205 -16.87 2.03 -12.33
N ILE A 206 -17.09 1.38 -13.47
CA ILE A 206 -16.74 1.89 -14.80
C ILE A 206 -18.04 2.25 -15.54
N PRO A 207 -18.38 3.55 -15.64
CA PRO A 207 -19.60 3.99 -16.31
C PRO A 207 -19.48 3.83 -17.83
N LEU A 208 -20.55 3.35 -18.48
CA LEU A 208 -20.59 3.07 -19.92
C LEU A 208 -21.58 4.01 -20.63
N LYS A 209 -21.19 4.54 -21.78
CA LYS A 209 -21.96 5.52 -22.56
C LYS A 209 -22.66 4.90 -23.77
N HIS A 210 -22.22 3.73 -24.21
CA HIS A 210 -22.78 3.02 -25.35
C HIS A 210 -23.11 1.57 -25.03
N TYR A 211 -24.22 1.05 -25.55
CA TYR A 211 -24.66 -0.32 -25.30
C TYR A 211 -23.66 -1.38 -25.78
N TRP A 212 -22.88 -1.08 -26.83
CA TRP A 212 -21.86 -2.00 -27.33
C TRP A 212 -20.68 -2.16 -26.36
N GLU A 213 -20.42 -1.19 -25.47
CA GLU A 213 -19.36 -1.29 -24.47
C GLU A 213 -19.69 -2.32 -23.38
N ILE A 214 -20.98 -2.58 -23.13
CA ILE A 214 -21.45 -3.49 -22.07
C ILE A 214 -20.91 -4.92 -22.25
N PRO A 215 -21.20 -5.63 -23.37
CA PRO A 215 -20.69 -6.99 -23.55
C PRO A 215 -19.17 -7.01 -23.58
N MET A 216 -18.52 -5.98 -24.14
CA MET A 216 -17.07 -5.89 -24.23
C MET A 216 -16.42 -5.78 -22.85
N MET A 217 -16.84 -4.82 -22.04
CA MET A 217 -16.28 -4.60 -20.71
C MET A 217 -16.65 -5.71 -19.73
N TRP A 218 -17.81 -6.35 -19.90
CA TRP A 218 -18.17 -7.54 -19.14
C TRP A 218 -17.23 -8.73 -19.43
N ILE A 219 -16.94 -9.00 -20.71
CA ILE A 219 -15.95 -10.01 -21.09
C ILE A 219 -14.58 -9.68 -20.49
N SER A 220 -14.14 -8.42 -20.59
CA SER A 220 -12.87 -7.97 -20.00
C SER A 220 -12.80 -8.21 -18.50
N GLY A 221 -13.89 -7.90 -17.77
CA GLY A 221 -13.97 -8.14 -16.34
C GLY A 221 -13.92 -9.63 -16.00
N LYS A 222 -14.62 -10.48 -16.75
CA LYS A 222 -14.57 -11.93 -16.55
C LYS A 222 -13.22 -12.54 -16.91
N MET A 223 -12.53 -12.02 -17.92
CA MET A 223 -11.15 -12.39 -18.19
C MET A 223 -10.21 -12.01 -17.05
N TYR A 224 -10.36 -10.81 -16.49
CA TYR A 224 -9.60 -10.36 -15.34
C TYR A 224 -9.83 -11.26 -14.12
N ASP A 225 -11.09 -11.61 -13.82
CA ASP A 225 -11.44 -12.55 -12.75
C ASP A 225 -10.86 -13.96 -13.01
N PHE A 226 -10.89 -14.42 -14.26
CA PHE A 226 -10.35 -15.72 -14.65
C PHE A 226 -8.84 -15.79 -14.48
N ILE A 227 -8.09 -14.77 -14.90
CA ILE A 227 -6.62 -14.69 -14.71
C ILE A 227 -6.28 -14.65 -13.22
N ALA A 228 -7.06 -13.90 -12.42
CA ALA A 228 -6.87 -13.83 -10.98
C ALA A 228 -7.11 -15.19 -10.29
N GLY A 229 -7.94 -16.04 -10.89
CA GLY A 229 -8.22 -17.40 -10.45
C GLY A 229 -8.80 -17.47 -9.04
N SER A 230 -8.60 -18.61 -8.36
CA SER A 230 -9.10 -18.83 -6.99
C SER A 230 -8.41 -17.99 -5.92
N ARG A 231 -7.24 -17.39 -6.24
CA ARG A 231 -6.44 -16.58 -5.31
C ARG A 231 -6.78 -15.08 -5.36
N ARG A 232 -7.75 -14.67 -6.17
CA ARG A 232 -8.18 -13.28 -6.41
C ARG A 232 -8.30 -12.35 -5.20
N ALA A 233 -8.59 -12.88 -3.99
CA ALA A 233 -8.74 -12.15 -2.72
C ALA A 233 -9.79 -11.03 -2.70
N VAL A 234 -10.59 -10.90 -3.77
CA VAL A 234 -11.65 -9.90 -3.93
C VAL A 234 -12.90 -10.51 -4.58
N PRO A 235 -14.08 -9.88 -4.47
CA PRO A 235 -15.31 -10.31 -5.17
C PRO A 235 -15.20 -10.29 -6.71
N GLU A 236 -16.18 -10.87 -7.41
CA GLU A 236 -16.18 -10.95 -8.89
C GLU A 236 -16.64 -9.65 -9.52
N SER A 237 -16.11 -9.39 -10.71
CA SER A 237 -16.68 -8.39 -11.60
C SER A 237 -18.13 -8.72 -11.98
N HIS A 238 -18.95 -7.68 -12.09
CA HIS A 238 -20.34 -7.83 -12.49
C HIS A 238 -20.85 -6.56 -13.18
N PHE A 239 -21.94 -6.69 -13.93
CA PHE A 239 -22.64 -5.57 -14.54
C PHE A 239 -23.71 -5.04 -13.59
N ILE A 240 -23.87 -3.72 -13.57
CA ILE A 240 -24.99 -3.04 -12.91
C ILE A 240 -25.76 -2.19 -13.93
N SER A 241 -27.09 -2.16 -13.77
CA SER A 241 -27.96 -1.38 -14.65
C SER A 241 -27.75 0.12 -14.45
N ARG A 242 -28.29 0.94 -15.37
CA ARG A 242 -28.26 2.41 -15.24
C ARG A 242 -28.86 2.89 -13.91
N SER A 243 -30.01 2.33 -13.50
CA SER A 243 -30.68 2.73 -12.25
C SER A 243 -29.84 2.35 -11.03
N GLU A 244 -29.21 1.18 -11.06
CA GLU A 244 -28.33 0.73 -9.98
C GLU A 244 -27.06 1.57 -9.90
N ALA A 245 -26.45 1.92 -11.04
CA ALA A 245 -25.28 2.80 -11.08
C ALA A 245 -25.56 4.18 -10.46
N ILE A 246 -26.72 4.77 -10.76
CA ILE A 246 -27.15 6.05 -10.17
C ILE A 246 -27.43 5.89 -8.67
N TYR A 247 -28.00 4.77 -8.25
CA TYR A 247 -28.27 4.49 -6.84
C TYR A 247 -26.98 4.34 -6.02
N GLN A 248 -26.03 3.55 -6.53
CA GLN A 248 -24.74 3.28 -5.87
C GLN A 248 -23.83 4.52 -5.89
N PHE A 249 -23.89 5.33 -6.94
CA PHE A 249 -23.04 6.51 -7.11
C PHE A 249 -23.85 7.78 -7.47
N PRO A 250 -24.59 8.39 -6.52
CA PRO A 250 -25.56 9.44 -6.81
C PRO A 250 -25.00 10.72 -7.45
N THR A 251 -23.70 10.96 -7.32
CA THR A 251 -23.01 12.12 -7.89
C THR A 251 -22.68 11.95 -9.37
N ILE A 252 -22.89 10.77 -9.97
CA ILE A 252 -22.67 10.54 -11.41
C ILE A 252 -23.66 11.35 -12.26
N ASN A 253 -23.20 11.84 -13.41
CA ASN A 253 -24.08 12.42 -14.42
C ASN A 253 -24.92 11.29 -15.09
N PRO A 254 -26.27 11.33 -14.98
CA PRO A 254 -27.12 10.28 -15.56
C PRO A 254 -27.28 10.37 -17.08
N ASP A 255 -26.85 11.47 -17.69
CA ASP A 255 -27.01 11.73 -19.13
C ASP A 255 -26.08 10.83 -19.95
N GLY A 256 -26.66 10.11 -20.90
CA GLY A 256 -25.93 9.18 -21.77
C GLY A 256 -25.50 7.86 -21.10
N LEU A 257 -25.59 7.73 -19.77
CA LEU A 257 -25.23 6.51 -19.03
C LEU A 257 -26.13 5.33 -19.45
N LYS A 258 -25.53 4.21 -19.84
CA LYS A 258 -26.22 2.97 -20.24
C LYS A 258 -26.19 1.87 -19.18
N GLY A 259 -25.24 1.95 -18.26
CA GLY A 259 -24.97 1.00 -17.19
C GLY A 259 -23.52 1.13 -16.76
N ALA A 260 -23.05 0.20 -15.91
CA ALA A 260 -21.66 0.18 -15.51
C ALA A 260 -21.15 -1.25 -15.29
N ILE A 261 -19.84 -1.44 -15.41
CA ILE A 261 -19.16 -2.65 -14.90
C ILE A 261 -18.55 -2.29 -13.55
N VAL A 262 -18.81 -3.12 -12.55
CA VAL A 262 -18.15 -3.06 -11.24
C VAL A 262 -17.02 -4.07 -11.25
N LEU A 263 -15.82 -3.59 -10.94
CA LEU A 263 -14.61 -4.39 -10.82
C LEU A 263 -14.02 -4.20 -9.44
N TYR A 264 -13.36 -5.23 -8.92
CA TYR A 264 -12.75 -5.15 -7.61
C TYR A 264 -11.23 -5.12 -7.73
N ASP A 265 -10.62 -4.15 -7.07
CA ASP A 265 -9.19 -4.09 -6.79
C ASP A 265 -8.95 -3.93 -5.29
N GLY A 266 -7.69 -3.85 -4.88
CA GLY A 266 -7.36 -3.50 -3.49
C GLY A 266 -7.20 -1.98 -3.32
N GLN A 267 -7.47 -1.50 -2.13
CA GLN A 267 -7.11 -0.18 -1.65
C GLN A 267 -6.10 -0.34 -0.49
N GLN A 268 -5.19 0.62 -0.34
CA GLN A 268 -4.14 0.56 0.67
C GLN A 268 -3.78 1.92 1.24
N ASN A 269 -3.35 1.93 2.50
CA ASN A 269 -2.60 3.05 3.05
C ASN A 269 -1.11 2.89 2.73
N ASP A 270 -0.66 3.50 1.65
CA ASP A 270 0.69 3.32 1.09
C ASP A 270 1.84 3.69 2.05
N THR A 271 1.72 4.79 2.82
CA THR A 271 2.74 5.18 3.80
C THR A 271 2.81 4.23 4.98
N ARG A 272 1.65 3.82 5.53
CA ARG A 272 1.59 2.85 6.63
C ARG A 272 2.11 1.50 6.19
N MET A 273 1.69 1.05 5.01
CA MET A 273 2.12 -0.22 4.44
C MET A 273 3.63 -0.26 4.24
N ASN A 274 4.23 0.80 3.66
CA ASN A 274 5.68 0.92 3.53
C ASN A 274 6.40 0.87 4.88
N LEU A 275 5.95 1.67 5.85
CA LEU A 275 6.52 1.69 7.19
C LEU A 275 6.45 0.31 7.84
N TYR A 276 5.35 -0.42 7.64
CA TYR A 276 5.16 -1.74 8.23
C TYR A 276 6.02 -2.80 7.56
N ILE A 277 6.30 -2.67 6.26
CA ILE A 277 7.33 -3.47 5.60
C ILE A 277 8.70 -3.20 6.23
N ALA A 278 9.07 -1.93 6.46
CA ALA A 278 10.33 -1.55 7.10
C ALA A 278 10.43 -2.06 8.56
N LEU A 279 9.36 -1.90 9.35
CA LEU A 279 9.29 -2.44 10.72
C LEU A 279 9.36 -3.97 10.75
N THR A 280 8.79 -4.65 9.76
CA THR A 280 8.92 -6.11 9.62
C THR A 280 10.35 -6.49 9.26
N ALA A 281 11.04 -5.72 8.41
CA ALA A 281 12.47 -5.92 8.15
C ALA A 281 13.29 -5.81 9.44
N ALA A 282 13.02 -4.78 10.26
CA ALA A 282 13.69 -4.61 11.55
C ALA A 282 13.35 -5.72 12.54
N GLN A 283 12.11 -6.24 12.52
CA GLN A 283 11.74 -7.42 13.32
C GLN A 283 12.56 -8.65 12.90
N ASN A 284 12.90 -8.76 11.62
CA ASN A 284 13.74 -9.81 11.07
C ASN A 284 15.25 -9.53 11.21
N GLY A 285 15.65 -8.45 11.90
CA GLY A 285 17.06 -8.16 12.21
C GLY A 285 17.74 -7.14 11.29
N CYS A 286 17.00 -6.45 10.41
CA CYS A 286 17.54 -5.32 9.66
C CYS A 286 17.81 -4.12 10.57
N ASP A 287 19.02 -3.56 10.52
CA ASP A 287 19.28 -2.23 11.07
C ASP A 287 18.85 -1.19 10.03
N MET A 288 18.14 -0.13 10.44
CA MET A 288 17.63 0.88 9.52
C MET A 288 17.76 2.31 10.04
N LEU A 289 18.11 3.24 9.16
CA LEU A 289 18.22 4.67 9.47
C LEU A 289 17.51 5.51 8.42
N ASN A 290 16.41 6.16 8.81
CA ASN A 290 15.89 7.32 8.09
C ASN A 290 16.74 8.57 8.38
N HIS A 291 16.58 9.62 7.57
CA HIS A 291 17.32 10.89 7.62
C HIS A 291 18.84 10.72 7.52
N THR A 292 19.26 9.74 6.72
CA THR A 292 20.67 9.36 6.48
C THR A 292 20.94 9.29 4.97
N GLU A 293 21.63 10.30 4.46
CA GLU A 293 21.87 10.50 3.03
C GLU A 293 23.13 9.77 2.58
N VAL A 294 23.07 9.05 1.45
CA VAL A 294 24.27 8.53 0.80
C VAL A 294 25.03 9.67 0.10
N LEU A 295 26.31 9.81 0.40
CA LEU A 295 27.20 10.80 -0.22
C LEU A 295 28.02 10.21 -1.37
N GLY A 296 28.29 8.90 -1.32
CA GLY A 296 29.07 8.19 -2.32
C GLY A 296 29.30 6.74 -1.92
N LEU A 297 29.71 5.92 -2.89
CA LEU A 297 29.99 4.50 -2.67
C LEU A 297 31.45 4.30 -2.26
N THR A 298 31.69 3.43 -1.29
CA THR A 298 33.06 3.02 -0.93
C THR A 298 33.47 1.85 -1.82
N THR A 299 34.72 1.84 -2.26
CA THR A 299 35.22 0.84 -3.22
C THR A 299 36.57 0.29 -2.79
N LYS A 300 36.85 -0.94 -3.22
CA LYS A 300 38.17 -1.56 -3.23
C LYS A 300 38.67 -1.57 -4.69
N GLY A 301 39.82 -0.95 -4.94
CA GLY A 301 40.29 -0.62 -6.31
C GLY A 301 39.97 0.83 -6.67
N LYS A 302 40.41 1.32 -7.83
CA LYS A 302 40.04 2.68 -8.28
C LYS A 302 38.75 2.65 -9.10
N LEU A 303 37.87 3.61 -8.83
CA LEU A 303 36.64 3.80 -9.60
C LEU A 303 36.97 3.94 -11.10
N GLY A 304 36.30 3.17 -11.94
CA GLY A 304 36.52 3.13 -13.40
C GLY A 304 37.49 2.05 -13.89
N GLU A 305 38.23 1.36 -13.01
CA GLU A 305 38.98 0.15 -13.41
C GLU A 305 38.02 -1.04 -13.65
N GLU A 306 38.35 -1.99 -14.52
CA GLU A 306 37.47 -3.15 -14.78
C GLU A 306 37.24 -4.02 -13.52
N SER A 307 38.12 -3.94 -12.52
CA SER A 307 38.15 -4.83 -11.36
C SER A 307 37.76 -4.19 -10.01
N TYR A 308 37.31 -2.93 -9.94
CA TYR A 308 36.91 -2.38 -8.64
C TYR A 308 35.62 -3.05 -8.14
N LYS A 309 35.49 -3.17 -6.82
CA LYS A 309 34.31 -3.72 -6.14
C LYS A 309 33.77 -2.70 -5.15
N ILE A 310 32.46 -2.48 -5.13
CA ILE A 310 31.80 -1.66 -4.11
C ILE A 310 31.76 -2.44 -2.80
N THR A 311 32.16 -1.79 -1.72
CA THR A 311 32.28 -2.38 -0.37
C THR A 311 31.41 -1.67 0.68
N GLY A 312 30.46 -0.85 0.23
CA GLY A 312 29.56 -0.09 1.09
C GLY A 312 29.36 1.34 0.62
N ALA A 313 29.08 2.25 1.56
CA ALA A 313 28.82 3.64 1.25
C ALA A 313 29.27 4.60 2.36
N LYS A 314 29.65 5.81 1.96
CA LYS A 314 29.80 6.96 2.85
C LYS A 314 28.45 7.67 2.95
N VAL A 315 28.00 7.90 4.17
CA VAL A 315 26.69 8.46 4.47
C VAL A 315 26.79 9.66 5.39
N LYS A 316 25.72 10.47 5.44
CA LYS A 316 25.60 11.64 6.32
C LYS A 316 24.27 11.61 7.08
N ASP A 317 24.36 11.65 8.40
CA ASP A 317 23.19 11.88 9.25
C ASP A 317 22.77 13.35 9.11
N ARG A 318 21.55 13.61 8.62
CA ARG A 318 21.09 14.96 8.29
C ARG A 318 20.77 15.82 9.51
N PHE A 319 20.59 15.22 10.69
CA PHE A 319 20.34 15.97 11.92
C PHE A 319 21.64 16.44 12.58
N THR A 320 22.64 15.56 12.62
CA THR A 320 23.93 15.85 13.27
C THR A 320 24.97 16.42 12.32
N GLY A 321 24.79 16.23 11.00
CA GLY A 321 25.78 16.55 9.98
C GLY A 321 26.97 15.58 9.94
N GLU A 322 27.00 14.59 10.84
CA GLU A 322 28.08 13.60 10.94
C GLU A 322 28.10 12.70 9.70
N ALA A 323 29.28 12.58 9.08
CA ALA A 323 29.54 11.63 8.01
C ALA A 323 30.27 10.40 8.55
N PHE A 324 29.84 9.21 8.13
CA PHE A 324 30.47 7.94 8.50
C PHE A 324 30.34 6.93 7.36
N GLU A 325 31.03 5.79 7.47
CA GLU A 325 30.99 4.73 6.47
C GLU A 325 30.20 3.53 6.99
N ILE A 326 29.42 2.93 6.09
CA ILE A 326 28.75 1.64 6.31
C ILE A 326 29.44 0.63 5.41
N LYS A 327 29.93 -0.45 6.00
CA LYS A 327 30.61 -1.54 5.27
C LYS A 327 29.62 -2.63 4.91
N ALA A 328 29.62 -3.06 3.65
CA ALA A 328 28.79 -4.15 3.19
C ALA A 328 29.43 -4.96 2.06
N LYS A 329 29.19 -6.27 2.05
CA LYS A 329 29.68 -7.16 0.99
C LYS A 329 29.02 -6.90 -0.35
N GLN A 330 27.76 -6.48 -0.34
CA GLN A 330 26.96 -6.16 -1.52
C GLN A 330 26.08 -4.93 -1.26
N THR A 331 25.80 -4.14 -2.31
CA THR A 331 24.93 -2.96 -2.22
C THR A 331 23.79 -3.05 -3.25
N ILE A 332 22.58 -2.72 -2.82
CA ILE A 332 21.40 -2.57 -3.68
C ILE A 332 20.92 -1.11 -3.65
N ASN A 333 20.79 -0.52 -4.84
CA ASN A 333 20.17 0.77 -5.06
C ASN A 333 18.68 0.60 -5.35
N ALA A 334 17.84 1.10 -4.45
CA ALA A 334 16.38 1.09 -4.53
C ALA A 334 15.81 2.51 -4.37
N THR A 335 16.49 3.52 -4.92
CA THR A 335 16.16 4.95 -4.72
C THR A 335 15.08 5.50 -5.67
N GLY A 336 14.28 4.63 -6.29
CA GLY A 336 13.11 5.01 -7.08
C GLY A 336 13.46 5.99 -8.21
N PRO A 337 12.82 7.17 -8.30
CA PRO A 337 13.16 8.17 -9.32
C PRO A 337 14.63 8.62 -9.29
N PHE A 338 15.30 8.49 -8.15
CA PHE A 338 16.70 8.88 -7.98
C PHE A 338 17.70 7.77 -8.29
N ALA A 339 17.25 6.63 -8.84
CA ALA A 339 18.11 5.48 -9.11
C ALA A 339 19.34 5.86 -9.95
N ASP A 340 19.18 6.70 -10.97
CA ASP A 340 20.29 7.14 -11.82
C ASP A 340 21.32 8.00 -11.07
N THR A 341 20.93 8.75 -10.04
CA THR A 341 21.86 9.50 -9.19
C THR A 341 22.85 8.55 -8.49
N VAL A 342 22.37 7.43 -7.97
CA VAL A 342 23.21 6.43 -7.30
C VAL A 342 23.95 5.54 -8.31
N ARG A 343 23.33 5.21 -9.46
CA ARG A 343 24.02 4.49 -10.56
C ARG A 343 25.24 5.26 -11.04
N LYS A 344 25.13 6.58 -11.18
CA LYS A 344 26.25 7.47 -11.55
C LYS A 344 27.34 7.60 -10.48
N MET A 345 27.02 7.32 -9.21
CA MET A 345 28.06 7.20 -8.16
C MET A 345 28.91 5.94 -8.36
N ALA A 346 28.33 4.87 -8.91
CA ALA A 346 29.06 3.65 -9.23
C ALA A 346 29.84 3.78 -10.54
N ASP A 347 29.21 4.33 -11.59
CA ASP A 347 29.82 4.54 -12.91
C ASP A 347 29.32 5.86 -13.51
N PRO A 348 30.15 6.92 -13.57
CA PRO A 348 29.75 8.20 -14.16
C PRO A 348 29.35 8.13 -15.64
N GLY A 349 29.80 7.11 -16.38
CA GLY A 349 29.51 6.89 -17.80
C GLY A 349 28.22 6.12 -18.06
N VAL A 350 27.56 5.59 -17.03
CA VAL A 350 26.35 4.78 -17.19
C VAL A 350 25.19 5.61 -17.78
N SER A 351 24.50 5.05 -18.77
CA SER A 351 23.33 5.70 -19.37
C SER A 351 22.16 5.78 -18.39
N GLU A 352 21.51 6.93 -18.33
CA GLU A 352 20.26 7.12 -17.58
C GLU A 352 19.14 6.26 -18.16
N ILE A 353 18.41 5.56 -17.29
CA ILE A 353 17.27 4.72 -17.68
C ILE A 353 15.95 5.23 -17.10
N ILE A 354 16.00 6.10 -16.09
CA ILE A 354 14.81 6.65 -15.44
C ILE A 354 14.24 7.79 -16.27
N VAL A 355 12.92 7.75 -16.48
CA VAL A 355 12.13 8.81 -17.11
C VAL A 355 11.06 9.24 -16.11
N PRO A 356 11.32 10.27 -15.29
CA PRO A 356 10.36 10.69 -14.29
C PRO A 356 9.08 11.24 -14.94
N ALA A 357 7.94 10.78 -14.43
CA ALA A 357 6.63 11.33 -14.79
C ALA A 357 5.86 11.75 -13.54
N LYS A 358 5.41 12.99 -13.50
CA LYS A 358 4.62 13.54 -12.40
C LYS A 358 3.15 13.13 -12.52
N GLY A 359 2.60 12.70 -11.39
CA GLY A 359 1.17 12.47 -11.21
C GLY A 359 0.66 13.21 -10.00
N SER A 360 -0.42 13.96 -10.20
CA SER A 360 -1.09 14.77 -9.18
C SER A 360 -2.42 14.18 -8.77
N HIS A 361 -2.83 14.47 -7.53
CA HIS A 361 -4.11 14.09 -6.94
C HIS A 361 -4.62 15.20 -6.03
N LEU A 362 -5.93 15.25 -5.85
CA LEU A 362 -6.65 16.16 -4.96
C LEU A 362 -7.40 15.37 -3.89
N ILE A 363 -7.47 15.91 -2.67
CA ILE A 363 -8.47 15.51 -1.69
C ILE A 363 -9.66 16.47 -1.72
N MET A 364 -10.83 15.88 -1.89
CA MET A 364 -12.14 16.51 -1.89
C MET A 364 -12.95 16.06 -0.67
N PRO A 365 -14.02 16.78 -0.30
CA PRO A 365 -15.00 16.33 0.68
C PRO A 365 -15.57 14.95 0.35
N ASP A 366 -15.87 14.19 1.40
CA ASP A 366 -16.46 12.85 1.34
C ASP A 366 -17.74 12.75 0.52
N HIS A 367 -18.59 13.78 0.52
CA HIS A 367 -19.87 13.75 -0.22
C HIS A 367 -19.74 13.70 -1.76
N PHE A 368 -18.54 13.71 -2.33
CA PHE A 368 -18.33 13.53 -3.77
C PHE A 368 -18.28 12.06 -4.21
N SER A 369 -17.96 11.14 -3.30
CA SER A 369 -17.99 9.69 -3.55
C SER A 369 -18.67 8.93 -2.40
N PRO A 370 -19.45 7.88 -2.67
CA PRO A 370 -19.90 6.97 -1.62
C PRO A 370 -18.68 6.35 -0.90
N ASP A 371 -18.82 6.07 0.39
CA ASP A 371 -17.75 5.54 1.24
C ASP A 371 -17.27 4.11 0.86
N HIS A 372 -18.09 3.38 0.12
CA HIS A 372 -17.92 1.96 -0.19
C HIS A 372 -17.60 1.69 -1.66
N MET A 373 -17.60 2.69 -2.55
CA MET A 373 -17.40 2.49 -3.99
C MET A 373 -16.58 3.62 -4.61
N GLY A 374 -15.57 3.26 -5.41
CA GLY A 374 -14.83 4.17 -6.27
C GLY A 374 -15.39 4.20 -7.69
N MET A 375 -14.99 5.18 -8.48
CA MET A 375 -15.31 5.29 -9.90
C MET A 375 -14.03 5.50 -10.71
N VAL A 376 -13.96 4.88 -11.89
CA VAL A 376 -12.84 5.04 -12.82
C VAL A 376 -13.35 5.18 -14.25
N TRP A 377 -12.80 6.13 -14.99
CA TRP A 377 -13.18 6.39 -16.38
C TRP A 377 -12.00 6.88 -17.21
N PHE A 378 -12.21 6.90 -18.53
CA PHE A 378 -11.25 7.46 -19.47
C PHE A 378 -11.54 8.96 -19.69
N THR A 379 -10.50 9.78 -19.57
CA THR A 379 -10.55 11.22 -19.86
C THR A 379 -10.62 11.47 -21.37
N GLN A 380 -10.90 12.71 -21.77
CA GLN A 380 -11.00 13.07 -23.21
C GLN A 380 -9.74 12.75 -24.02
N ASP A 381 -8.57 12.86 -23.39
CA ASP A 381 -7.27 12.55 -23.99
C ASP A 381 -6.84 11.07 -23.86
N GLY A 382 -7.72 10.21 -23.33
CA GLY A 382 -7.49 8.77 -23.22
C GLY A 382 -6.68 8.34 -21.99
N ARG A 383 -6.37 9.25 -21.06
CA ARG A 383 -5.86 8.90 -19.72
C ARG A 383 -6.97 8.30 -18.86
N VAL A 384 -6.59 7.81 -17.68
CA VAL A 384 -7.52 7.24 -16.71
C VAL A 384 -7.61 8.16 -15.50
N LEU A 385 -8.82 8.50 -15.09
CA LEU A 385 -9.10 9.25 -13.88
C LEU A 385 -9.92 8.41 -12.91
N TYR A 386 -9.60 8.58 -11.64
CA TYR A 386 -10.16 7.88 -10.50
C TYR A 386 -10.82 8.89 -9.57
N LEU A 387 -11.96 8.50 -9.03
CA LEU A 387 -12.63 9.16 -7.93
C LEU A 387 -12.89 8.12 -6.85
N LEU A 388 -12.16 8.19 -5.74
CA LEU A 388 -12.08 7.10 -4.76
C LEU A 388 -12.43 7.58 -3.35
N PRO A 389 -13.25 6.86 -2.58
CA PRO A 389 -13.38 7.13 -1.16
C PRO A 389 -12.05 6.83 -0.46
N TRP A 390 -11.62 7.70 0.45
CA TRP A 390 -10.36 7.53 1.17
C TRP A 390 -10.40 8.23 2.53
N GLU A 391 -10.29 7.47 3.63
CA GLU A 391 -10.16 7.99 5.01
C GLU A 391 -11.15 9.12 5.37
N GLY A 392 -12.42 8.97 4.98
CA GLY A 392 -13.46 9.98 5.24
C GLY A 392 -13.37 11.22 4.35
N SER A 393 -12.77 11.08 3.16
CA SER A 393 -12.67 12.08 2.10
C SER A 393 -12.71 11.39 0.72
N THR A 394 -12.56 12.16 -0.36
CA THR A 394 -12.56 11.64 -1.73
C THR A 394 -11.25 12.01 -2.45
N ILE A 395 -10.52 11.02 -2.98
CA ILE A 395 -9.38 11.24 -3.87
C ILE A 395 -9.91 11.48 -5.29
N ALA A 396 -9.43 12.52 -5.96
CA ALA A 396 -9.60 12.73 -7.40
C ALA A 396 -8.23 12.79 -8.09
N GLY A 397 -8.02 11.98 -9.14
CA GLY A 397 -6.76 11.97 -9.90
C GLY A 397 -6.63 10.80 -10.86
N THR A 398 -5.68 10.77 -11.77
CA THR A 398 -4.38 11.46 -11.69
C THR A 398 -3.95 12.09 -13.03
N THR A 399 -2.95 12.96 -12.96
CA THR A 399 -2.23 13.47 -14.13
C THR A 399 -1.07 12.56 -14.53
N ASP A 400 -0.51 12.81 -15.71
CA ASP A 400 0.68 12.12 -16.22
C ASP A 400 1.47 13.07 -17.11
N ILE A 401 2.49 13.70 -16.54
CA ILE A 401 3.27 14.77 -17.17
C ILE A 401 4.75 14.47 -17.01
N LYS A 402 5.53 14.50 -18.10
CA LYS A 402 6.98 14.35 -18.02
C LYS A 402 7.57 15.48 -17.18
N GLU A 403 8.43 15.14 -16.22
CA GLU A 403 8.95 16.09 -15.23
C GLU A 403 10.44 15.83 -14.98
N THR A 404 11.14 16.84 -14.45
CA THR A 404 12.52 16.65 -13.96
C THR A 404 12.55 16.10 -12.54
N LEU A 405 13.68 15.55 -12.12
CA LEU A 405 13.84 15.08 -10.75
C LEU A 405 13.67 16.22 -9.75
N SER A 406 12.81 15.98 -8.76
CA SER A 406 12.57 16.85 -7.61
C SER A 406 12.23 16.00 -6.40
N THR A 407 12.76 16.39 -5.24
CA THR A 407 12.46 15.74 -3.96
C THR A 407 11.07 16.09 -3.45
N GLN A 408 10.53 17.23 -3.86
CA GLN A 408 9.22 17.74 -3.46
C GLN A 408 8.44 18.26 -4.69
N PRO A 409 7.98 17.34 -5.58
CA PRO A 409 7.05 17.73 -6.64
C PRO A 409 5.74 18.22 -6.02
N HIS A 410 5.19 19.30 -6.57
CA HIS A 410 3.90 19.87 -6.16
C HIS A 410 2.95 19.95 -7.35
N CYS A 411 1.66 20.03 -7.07
CA CYS A 411 0.63 20.23 -8.08
C CYS A 411 0.72 21.65 -8.62
N THR A 412 0.62 21.80 -9.94
CA THR A 412 0.41 23.12 -10.56
C THR A 412 -1.08 23.43 -10.68
N ILE A 413 -1.44 24.70 -10.82
CA ILE A 413 -2.84 25.10 -11.00
C ILE A 413 -3.48 24.42 -12.23
N LYS A 414 -2.73 24.29 -13.32
CA LYS A 414 -3.17 23.60 -14.55
C LYS A 414 -3.52 22.13 -14.32
N GLU A 415 -2.81 21.47 -13.42
CA GLU A 415 -3.09 20.07 -13.06
C GLU A 415 -4.34 19.95 -12.20
N VAL A 416 -4.56 20.92 -11.30
CA VAL A 416 -5.79 21.02 -10.52
C VAL A 416 -6.98 21.26 -11.45
N ASP A 417 -6.89 22.26 -12.33
CA ASP A 417 -7.93 22.61 -13.32
C ASP A 417 -8.30 21.40 -14.16
N PHE A 418 -7.30 20.68 -14.68
CA PHE A 418 -7.52 19.48 -15.48
C PHE A 418 -8.32 18.41 -14.71
N ILE A 419 -7.96 18.12 -13.46
CA ILE A 419 -8.67 17.12 -12.65
C ILE A 419 -10.11 17.57 -12.38
N LEU A 420 -10.32 18.84 -12.02
CA LEU A 420 -11.64 19.40 -11.75
C LEU A 420 -12.53 19.37 -13.00
N ASP A 421 -12.00 19.76 -14.16
CA ASP A 421 -12.73 19.77 -15.43
C ASP A 421 -13.17 18.36 -15.85
N GLU A 422 -12.29 17.36 -15.74
CA GLU A 422 -12.64 15.97 -16.07
C GLU A 422 -13.65 15.36 -15.10
N CYS A 423 -13.56 15.70 -13.80
CA CYS A 423 -14.59 15.36 -12.82
C CYS A 423 -15.93 16.03 -13.16
N ASN A 424 -15.95 17.31 -13.48
CA ASN A 424 -17.16 18.08 -13.78
C ASN A 424 -17.86 17.64 -15.07
N ARG A 425 -17.16 16.93 -15.96
CA ARG A 425 -17.77 16.29 -17.15
C ARG A 425 -18.50 15.00 -16.83
N THR A 426 -18.13 14.34 -15.73
CA THR A 426 -18.61 13.00 -15.37
C THR A 426 -19.61 13.05 -14.23
N LEU A 427 -19.56 14.09 -13.40
CA LEU A 427 -20.39 14.26 -12.22
C LEU A 427 -21.52 15.26 -12.46
N SER A 428 -22.66 15.03 -11.81
CA SER A 428 -23.81 15.95 -11.79
C SER A 428 -23.60 17.12 -10.82
N ARG A 429 -22.79 16.92 -9.76
CA ARG A 429 -22.43 17.94 -8.79
C ARG A 429 -21.02 18.49 -9.10
N PRO A 430 -20.88 19.78 -9.42
CA PRO A 430 -19.58 20.33 -9.79
C PRO A 430 -18.64 20.45 -8.59
N MET A 431 -17.38 20.08 -8.82
CA MET A 431 -16.22 20.37 -7.98
C MET A 431 -15.61 21.71 -8.38
N ASN A 432 -14.98 22.38 -7.41
CA ASN A 432 -14.28 23.64 -7.63
C ASN A 432 -13.09 23.76 -6.66
N HIS A 433 -12.25 24.78 -6.85
CA HIS A 433 -11.03 25.00 -6.07
C HIS A 433 -11.26 25.11 -4.56
N SER A 434 -12.37 25.71 -4.12
CA SER A 434 -12.68 25.90 -2.70
C SER A 434 -12.96 24.58 -1.96
N HIS A 435 -13.28 23.52 -2.71
CA HIS A 435 -13.47 22.19 -2.14
C HIS A 435 -12.15 21.45 -1.93
N VAL A 436 -11.03 21.85 -2.54
CA VAL A 436 -9.77 21.13 -2.41
C VAL A 436 -9.21 21.31 -1.00
N ARG A 437 -9.09 20.22 -0.24
CA ARG A 437 -8.57 20.21 1.13
C ARG A 437 -7.05 20.00 1.20
N ALA A 438 -6.52 19.27 0.22
CA ALA A 438 -5.10 19.03 0.03
C ALA A 438 -4.86 18.60 -1.43
N ALA A 439 -3.65 18.81 -1.91
CA ALA A 439 -3.19 18.36 -3.21
C ALA A 439 -1.76 17.80 -3.08
N TRP A 440 -1.45 16.71 -3.76
CA TRP A 440 -0.08 16.18 -3.76
C TRP A 440 0.32 15.69 -5.15
N ALA A 441 1.63 15.73 -5.41
CA ALA A 441 2.21 15.16 -6.60
C ALA A 441 3.31 14.15 -6.25
N GLY A 442 3.52 13.17 -7.12
CA GLY A 442 4.60 12.19 -7.01
C GLY A 442 5.26 11.92 -8.35
N LEU A 443 6.53 11.49 -8.32
CA LEU A 443 7.28 11.10 -9.52
C LEU A 443 7.23 9.60 -9.70
N ARG A 444 6.69 9.14 -10.83
CA ARG A 444 6.73 7.75 -11.28
C ARG A 444 8.12 7.46 -11.85
N PRO A 445 8.83 6.44 -11.37
CA PRO A 445 10.15 6.09 -11.88
C PRO A 445 10.02 5.23 -13.15
N LEU A 446 9.49 5.77 -14.25
CA LEU A 446 9.36 4.97 -15.48
C LEU A 446 10.75 4.58 -16.01
N VAL A 447 10.88 3.39 -16.61
CA VAL A 447 12.18 2.86 -17.03
C VAL A 447 12.20 2.63 -18.53
N ARG A 448 13.30 3.02 -19.18
CA ARG A 448 13.66 2.56 -20.53
C ARG A 448 14.35 1.22 -20.45
N ALA A 449 14.07 0.33 -21.39
CA ALA A 449 14.84 -0.91 -21.50
C ALA A 449 16.33 -0.57 -21.74
N PRO A 450 17.29 -1.20 -21.03
CA PRO A 450 18.72 -0.98 -21.27
C PRO A 450 19.08 -1.18 -22.76
N GLY A 451 19.83 -0.24 -23.34
CA GLY A 451 20.22 -0.28 -24.76
C GLY A 451 19.16 0.21 -25.77
N SER A 452 18.04 0.79 -25.31
CA SER A 452 17.04 1.41 -26.20
C SER A 452 17.39 2.86 -26.60
N ASP A 453 16.96 3.29 -27.78
CA ASP A 453 17.17 4.65 -28.31
C ASP A 453 16.56 5.72 -27.36
N PRO A 454 17.32 6.75 -26.94
CA PRO A 454 16.84 7.88 -26.14
C PRO A 454 15.62 8.63 -26.70
N ASN A 455 15.35 8.54 -28.01
CA ASN A 455 14.21 9.18 -28.66
C ASN A 455 12.97 8.26 -28.81
N ASP A 456 13.10 6.95 -28.56
CA ASP A 456 12.00 5.99 -28.71
C ASP A 456 11.20 5.84 -27.40
N THR A 457 10.22 6.73 -27.19
CA THR A 457 9.30 6.69 -26.05
C THR A 457 8.32 5.52 -26.07
N LYS A 458 8.25 4.74 -27.16
CA LYS A 458 7.33 3.60 -27.29
C LYS A 458 7.83 2.32 -26.61
N LYS A 459 9.10 2.27 -26.18
CA LYS A 459 9.73 1.11 -25.52
C LYS A 459 10.09 1.34 -24.05
N LEU A 460 9.18 1.96 -23.29
CA LEU A 460 9.29 1.94 -21.84
C LEU A 460 9.02 0.52 -21.33
N ALA A 461 9.89 0.04 -20.43
CA ALA A 461 9.65 -1.21 -19.71
C ALA A 461 8.35 -1.06 -18.92
N ARG A 462 7.41 -1.99 -19.15
CA ARG A 462 6.09 -1.99 -18.50
C ARG A 462 6.12 -2.68 -17.13
N ASP A 463 7.26 -3.28 -16.80
CA ASP A 463 7.60 -3.87 -15.52
C ASP A 463 8.91 -3.25 -14.99
N HIS A 464 9.40 -3.72 -13.84
CA HIS A 464 10.66 -3.33 -13.25
C HIS A 464 11.88 -3.90 -14.01
N VAL A 465 13.05 -3.31 -13.77
CA VAL A 465 14.35 -3.74 -14.32
C VAL A 465 15.34 -3.88 -13.17
N VAL A 466 16.01 -5.03 -13.11
CA VAL A 466 17.17 -5.26 -12.24
C VAL A 466 18.44 -5.16 -13.08
N ASP A 467 19.19 -4.09 -12.90
CA ASP A 467 20.43 -3.80 -13.62
C ASP A 467 21.65 -4.00 -12.72
N ILE A 468 22.77 -4.45 -13.29
CA ILE A 468 24.05 -4.54 -12.57
C ILE A 468 24.99 -3.50 -13.18
N VAL A 469 25.29 -2.47 -12.40
CA VAL A 469 26.26 -1.44 -12.78
C VAL A 469 27.67 -1.90 -12.38
N GLN A 470 28.70 -1.31 -13.01
CA GLN A 470 30.10 -1.57 -12.70
C GLN A 470 30.38 -1.44 -11.18
N GLY A 471 31.35 -2.22 -10.69
CA GLY A 471 31.59 -2.36 -9.25
C GLY A 471 30.63 -3.31 -8.53
N GLY A 472 29.69 -3.92 -9.26
CA GLY A 472 28.73 -4.90 -8.74
C GLY A 472 27.48 -4.28 -8.11
N LEU A 473 27.19 -2.99 -8.32
CA LEU A 473 25.98 -2.36 -7.77
C LEU A 473 24.74 -2.95 -8.44
N VAL A 474 23.85 -3.57 -7.67
CA VAL A 474 22.53 -4.00 -8.16
C VAL A 474 21.57 -2.82 -8.04
N SER A 475 20.94 -2.41 -9.13
CA SER A 475 19.95 -1.33 -9.15
C SER A 475 18.59 -1.86 -9.57
N ILE A 476 17.58 -1.70 -8.70
CA ILE A 476 16.19 -2.04 -8.98
C ILE A 476 15.44 -0.77 -9.37
N CYS A 477 15.01 -0.70 -10.63
CA CYS A 477 14.41 0.48 -11.23
C CYS A 477 12.99 0.17 -11.73
N GLY A 478 12.09 1.14 -11.71
CA GLY A 478 10.75 0.97 -12.26
C GLY A 478 9.78 0.26 -11.34
N GLY A 479 8.89 -0.53 -11.94
CA GLY A 479 7.86 -1.27 -11.25
C GLY A 479 6.72 -0.43 -10.70
N LYS A 480 5.91 -1.06 -9.85
CA LYS A 480 4.70 -0.48 -9.25
C LYS A 480 4.69 -0.76 -7.76
N TRP A 481 3.82 -0.05 -7.04
CA TRP A 481 3.56 -0.37 -5.64
C TRP A 481 3.11 -1.84 -5.52
N THR A 482 2.12 -2.27 -6.31
CA THR A 482 1.56 -3.64 -6.26
C THR A 482 2.63 -4.73 -6.32
N THR A 483 3.71 -4.55 -7.09
CA THR A 483 4.72 -5.58 -7.35
C THR A 483 5.97 -5.46 -6.47
N TYR A 484 5.93 -4.65 -5.40
CA TYR A 484 7.13 -4.36 -4.59
C TYR A 484 7.81 -5.63 -4.04
N ARG A 485 7.03 -6.65 -3.66
CA ARG A 485 7.56 -7.90 -3.08
C ARG A 485 8.25 -8.74 -4.14
N LYS A 486 7.67 -8.88 -5.34
CA LYS A 486 8.36 -9.49 -6.49
C LYS A 486 9.64 -8.73 -6.87
N MET A 487 9.60 -7.41 -6.92
CA MET A 487 10.79 -6.58 -7.18
C MET A 487 11.90 -6.82 -6.14
N ALA A 488 11.52 -6.99 -4.87
CA ALA A 488 12.45 -7.29 -3.80
C ALA A 488 13.11 -8.67 -3.98
N GLU A 489 12.28 -9.69 -4.25
CA GLU A 489 12.74 -11.05 -4.54
C GLU A 489 13.76 -11.08 -5.67
N ASP A 490 13.45 -10.44 -6.81
CA ASP A 490 14.32 -10.43 -7.98
C ASP A 490 15.65 -9.66 -7.74
N ALA A 491 15.60 -8.57 -6.97
CA ALA A 491 16.80 -7.81 -6.61
C ALA A 491 17.72 -8.58 -5.65
N VAL A 492 17.16 -9.27 -4.64
CA VAL A 492 17.94 -10.06 -3.69
C VAL A 492 18.49 -11.32 -4.35
N ASP A 493 17.71 -12.00 -5.18
CA ASP A 493 18.17 -13.14 -5.99
C ASP A 493 19.37 -12.74 -6.85
N LYS A 494 19.28 -11.58 -7.50
CA LYS A 494 20.37 -11.06 -8.31
C LYS A 494 21.62 -10.75 -7.48
N ALA A 495 21.46 -10.09 -6.33
CA ALA A 495 22.56 -9.80 -5.40
C ALA A 495 23.26 -11.07 -4.91
N VAL A 496 22.51 -12.11 -4.54
CA VAL A 496 23.06 -13.41 -4.13
C VAL A 496 23.77 -14.11 -5.29
N SER A 497 23.21 -14.03 -6.50
CA SER A 497 23.79 -14.71 -7.67
C SER A 497 25.17 -14.17 -8.09
N ILE A 498 25.44 -12.88 -7.87
CA ILE A 498 26.69 -12.23 -8.30
C ILE A 498 27.76 -12.17 -7.21
N ASN A 499 27.39 -12.44 -5.95
CA ASN A 499 28.32 -12.39 -4.82
C ASN A 499 28.27 -13.70 -4.02
N PRO A 500 29.23 -14.62 -4.26
CA PRO A 500 29.30 -15.91 -3.56
C PRO A 500 29.38 -15.80 -2.03
N GLU A 501 29.83 -14.66 -1.49
CA GLU A 501 29.88 -14.43 -0.04
C GLU A 501 28.48 -14.32 0.60
N LEU A 502 27.41 -14.28 -0.21
CA LEU A 502 26.01 -14.29 0.20
C LEU A 502 25.34 -15.67 0.05
N SER A 503 26.10 -16.73 -0.28
CA SER A 503 25.55 -18.06 -0.59
C SER A 503 24.85 -18.75 0.59
N HIS A 504 24.99 -18.22 1.82
CA HIS A 504 24.27 -18.69 3.00
C HIS A 504 22.80 -18.21 3.03
N ALA A 505 22.40 -17.28 2.16
CA ALA A 505 21.02 -16.84 2.04
C ALA A 505 20.10 -18.00 1.68
N THR A 506 19.00 -18.14 2.42
CA THR A 506 17.95 -19.11 2.09
C THR A 506 17.05 -18.61 0.94
N PRO A 507 16.24 -19.48 0.30
CA PRO A 507 15.28 -19.04 -0.71
C PRO A 507 14.24 -18.05 -0.18
N CYS A 508 13.65 -17.25 -1.08
CA CYS A 508 12.61 -16.28 -0.71
C CYS A 508 11.43 -16.96 0.02
N ALA A 509 11.02 -16.38 1.16
CA ALA A 509 9.89 -16.85 1.96
C ALA A 509 8.80 -15.77 2.14
N THR A 510 8.87 -14.68 1.37
CA THR A 510 7.99 -13.51 1.56
C THR A 510 6.54 -13.75 1.14
N HIS A 511 6.27 -14.75 0.31
CA HIS A 511 4.92 -15.05 -0.23
C HIS A 511 3.85 -15.33 0.84
N ASP A 512 4.26 -15.86 2.00
CA ASP A 512 3.35 -16.20 3.10
C ASP A 512 3.54 -15.28 4.32
N LEU A 513 4.31 -14.19 4.14
CA LEU A 513 4.64 -13.27 5.22
C LEU A 513 3.41 -12.43 5.63
N LYS A 514 3.20 -12.32 6.94
CA LYS A 514 2.34 -11.30 7.53
C LYS A 514 3.22 -10.17 8.06
N LEU A 515 2.81 -8.94 7.82
CA LEU A 515 3.53 -7.79 8.36
C LEU A 515 3.27 -7.64 9.85
N VAL A 516 4.15 -6.94 10.56
CA VAL A 516 3.93 -6.48 11.93
C VAL A 516 2.53 -5.83 12.03
N GLY A 517 1.77 -6.08 13.11
CA GLY A 517 0.39 -5.59 13.23
C GLY A 517 -0.66 -6.48 12.55
N ALA A 518 -0.27 -7.33 11.60
CA ALA A 518 -1.02 -8.51 11.16
C ALA A 518 -0.49 -9.78 11.83
N ASP A 519 0.25 -9.62 12.93
CA ASP A 519 0.85 -10.70 13.68
C ASP A 519 -0.20 -11.69 14.21
N ARG A 520 0.31 -12.83 14.68
CA ARG A 520 -0.52 -13.92 15.18
C ARG A 520 -1.33 -13.53 16.43
N GLY A 521 -1.30 -12.31 16.96
CA GLY A 521 -2.19 -11.90 18.05
C GLY A 521 -3.64 -12.23 17.76
N GLY A 522 -4.08 -12.03 16.50
CA GLY A 522 -5.43 -12.39 16.10
C GLY A 522 -5.69 -13.90 15.94
N LEU A 523 -4.65 -14.70 15.68
CA LEU A 523 -4.73 -16.16 15.59
C LEU A 523 -4.59 -16.84 16.97
N VAL A 524 -3.69 -16.34 17.82
CA VAL A 524 -3.34 -16.85 19.14
C VAL A 524 -4.44 -16.54 20.14
N CYS A 525 -4.99 -15.32 20.14
CA CYS A 525 -6.14 -15.03 21.00
C CYS A 525 -7.47 -15.56 20.43
N ASN A 526 -7.49 -16.19 19.25
CA ASN A 526 -8.70 -16.45 18.48
C ASN A 526 -9.55 -15.16 18.31
N GLN A 527 -8.86 -14.05 18.05
CA GLN A 527 -9.41 -12.71 17.94
C GLN A 527 -9.26 -12.19 16.50
N ALA A 528 -10.32 -12.31 15.68
CA ALA A 528 -10.37 -11.56 14.44
C ALA A 528 -10.13 -10.05 14.70
N PHE A 529 -9.59 -9.31 13.73
CA PHE A 529 -9.33 -7.87 13.85
C PHE A 529 -10.54 -7.06 14.37
N ASP A 530 -11.76 -7.54 14.13
CA ASP A 530 -13.02 -6.99 14.66
C ASP A 530 -13.02 -6.88 16.19
N LYS A 531 -12.37 -7.81 16.91
CA LYS A 531 -12.27 -7.75 18.36
C LYS A 531 -11.32 -6.66 18.84
N VAL A 532 -10.30 -6.26 18.07
CA VAL A 532 -9.43 -5.12 18.46
C VAL A 532 -10.27 -3.85 18.58
N VAL A 533 -11.18 -3.61 17.64
CA VAL A 533 -12.10 -2.47 17.70
C VAL A 533 -13.00 -2.57 18.94
N VAL A 534 -13.50 -3.77 19.26
CA VAL A 534 -14.30 -3.99 20.48
C VAL A 534 -13.46 -3.73 21.74
N THR A 535 -12.25 -4.26 21.84
CA THR A 535 -11.34 -4.05 22.97
C THR A 535 -11.04 -2.57 23.19
N LEU A 536 -10.73 -1.82 22.12
CA LEU A 536 -10.49 -0.38 22.20
C LEU A 536 -11.72 0.39 22.73
N ARG A 537 -12.93 -0.07 22.37
CA ARG A 537 -14.18 0.57 22.82
C ARG A 537 -14.55 0.17 24.24
N GLU A 538 -14.47 -1.10 24.60
CA GLU A 538 -14.99 -1.61 25.88
C GLU A 538 -13.96 -1.48 27.02
N GLN A 539 -12.66 -1.67 26.73
CA GLN A 539 -11.62 -1.62 27.77
C GLN A 539 -10.97 -0.25 27.89
N TYR A 540 -10.74 0.41 26.74
CA TYR A 540 -10.13 1.74 26.71
C TYR A 540 -11.16 2.85 26.56
N ASP A 541 -12.45 2.55 26.34
CA ASP A 541 -13.51 3.56 26.26
C ASP A 541 -13.30 4.57 25.12
N MET A 542 -12.81 4.09 23.97
CA MET A 542 -12.59 4.92 22.79
C MET A 542 -13.85 5.02 21.92
N ASP A 543 -14.05 6.20 21.31
CA ASP A 543 -15.09 6.39 20.29
C ASP A 543 -14.93 5.42 19.11
N LYS A 544 -16.06 5.02 18.50
CA LYS A 544 -16.07 4.06 17.38
C LYS A 544 -15.22 4.52 16.21
N ALA A 545 -15.22 5.80 15.85
CA ALA A 545 -14.44 6.30 14.71
C ALA A 545 -12.93 6.22 15.01
N VAL A 546 -12.53 6.55 16.25
CA VAL A 546 -11.15 6.44 16.72
C VAL A 546 -10.70 4.97 16.74
N ALA A 547 -11.50 4.08 17.32
CA ALA A 547 -11.17 2.65 17.38
C ALA A 547 -11.03 2.03 15.98
N LYS A 548 -11.92 2.40 15.04
CA LYS A 548 -11.82 1.97 13.64
C LYS A 548 -10.57 2.52 12.96
N HIS A 549 -10.27 3.81 13.13
CA HIS A 549 -9.06 4.45 12.61
C HIS A 549 -7.79 3.76 13.10
N LEU A 550 -7.68 3.52 14.41
CA LEU A 550 -6.51 2.87 14.99
C LEU A 550 -6.36 1.44 14.49
N MET A 551 -7.44 0.65 14.42
CA MET A 551 -7.39 -0.71 13.85
C MET A 551 -6.90 -0.66 12.40
N GLN A 552 -7.48 0.22 11.58
CA GLN A 552 -7.16 0.28 10.15
C GLN A 552 -5.73 0.75 9.86
N ASN A 553 -5.11 1.50 10.77
CA ASN A 553 -3.74 2.00 10.60
C ASN A 553 -2.69 1.18 11.33
N TYR A 554 -3.03 0.52 12.44
CA TYR A 554 -2.06 -0.12 13.34
C TYR A 554 -2.27 -1.63 13.53
N GLY A 555 -3.41 -2.18 13.13
CA GLY A 555 -3.74 -3.59 13.36
C GLY A 555 -3.71 -3.91 14.86
N THR A 556 -3.04 -5.00 15.25
CA THR A 556 -2.87 -5.38 16.67
C THR A 556 -2.09 -4.36 17.49
N ARG A 557 -1.23 -3.53 16.85
CA ARG A 557 -0.48 -2.46 17.51
C ARG A 557 -1.36 -1.29 17.97
N ALA A 558 -2.61 -1.22 17.53
CA ALA A 558 -3.58 -0.25 18.02
C ALA A 558 -3.71 -0.29 19.55
N LEU A 559 -3.55 -1.48 20.15
CA LEU A 559 -3.57 -1.66 21.61
C LEU A 559 -2.39 -0.96 22.30
N LEU A 560 -1.21 -0.88 21.65
CA LEU A 560 -0.08 -0.11 22.18
C LEU A 560 -0.34 1.39 22.09
N VAL A 561 -0.97 1.86 21.01
CA VAL A 561 -1.40 3.27 20.91
C VAL A 561 -2.37 3.60 22.03
N ALA A 562 -3.30 2.70 22.35
CA ALA A 562 -4.24 2.87 23.45
C ALA A 562 -3.55 2.93 24.82
N LYS A 563 -2.53 2.09 25.06
CA LYS A 563 -1.68 2.19 26.26
C LYS A 563 -0.99 3.55 26.37
N VAL A 564 -0.46 4.08 25.26
CA VAL A 564 0.13 5.44 25.22
C VAL A 564 -0.92 6.51 25.49
N ALA A 565 -2.13 6.37 24.96
CA ALA A 565 -3.22 7.29 25.20
C ALA A 565 -3.61 7.34 26.69
N GLU A 566 -3.68 6.19 27.36
CA GLU A 566 -3.90 6.09 28.81
C GLU A 566 -2.75 6.69 29.62
N GLU A 567 -1.50 6.45 29.21
CA GLU A 567 -0.32 7.05 29.85
C GLU A 567 -0.42 8.59 29.85
N ILE A 568 -0.75 9.17 28.69
CA ILE A 568 -0.90 10.63 28.53
C ILE A 568 -2.09 11.12 29.37
N ALA A 569 -3.25 10.47 29.27
CA ALA A 569 -4.45 10.86 30.01
C ALA A 569 -4.26 10.79 31.53
N SER A 570 -3.48 9.82 32.02
CA SER A 570 -3.19 9.66 33.45
C SER A 570 -2.34 10.79 34.04
N LYS A 571 -1.56 11.48 33.22
CA LYS A 571 -0.69 12.60 33.61
C LYS A 571 -1.41 13.96 33.53
N ASP A 572 -2.60 14.01 32.93
CA ASP A 572 -3.38 15.24 32.80
C ASP A 572 -4.15 15.51 34.10
N SER A 573 -3.76 16.56 34.81
CA SER A 573 -4.38 16.99 36.07
C SER A 573 -5.79 17.56 35.88
N GLN A 574 -6.21 17.88 34.65
CA GLN A 574 -7.56 18.31 34.29
C GLN A 574 -8.41 17.15 33.77
N ARG A 575 -8.30 15.98 34.39
CA ARG A 575 -9.04 14.77 34.02
C ARG A 575 -10.55 15.07 34.02
N THR A 576 -11.15 15.13 32.83
CA THR A 576 -12.60 15.20 32.70
C THR A 576 -13.17 13.83 33.08
N SER A 577 -14.18 13.79 33.95
CA SER A 577 -14.98 12.57 34.18
C SER A 577 -15.86 12.24 32.98
N ASP A 578 -15.96 13.14 32.00
CA ASP A 578 -16.64 12.91 30.74
C ASP A 578 -15.79 12.01 29.83
N HIS A 579 -16.29 10.78 29.69
CA HIS A 579 -15.76 9.71 28.86
C HIS A 579 -15.55 10.14 27.40
N ALA A 580 -16.39 11.04 26.86
CA ALA A 580 -16.31 11.48 25.47
C ALA A 580 -15.04 12.31 25.15
N PHE A 581 -14.37 12.86 26.17
CA PHE A 581 -13.20 13.72 26.02
C PHE A 581 -11.92 13.15 26.63
N ARG A 582 -11.95 11.89 27.06
CA ARG A 582 -10.82 11.24 27.75
C ARG A 582 -9.52 11.27 26.94
N TYR A 583 -9.59 11.08 25.62
CA TYR A 583 -8.42 11.12 24.73
C TYR A 583 -8.50 12.28 23.76
N LYS A 584 -7.46 13.11 23.77
CA LYS A 584 -7.36 14.30 22.91
C LYS A 584 -7.03 13.92 21.48
N LYS A 585 -7.78 14.49 20.54
CA LYS A 585 -7.54 14.40 19.09
C LYS A 585 -6.62 15.53 18.64
N LEU A 586 -5.81 15.29 17.60
CA LEU A 586 -4.98 16.32 16.96
C LEU A 586 -5.83 17.45 16.33
N ASN A 587 -6.99 17.07 15.82
CA ASN A 587 -7.98 17.99 15.28
C ASN A 587 -9.38 17.39 15.51
N SER A 588 -10.35 18.18 15.93
CA SER A 588 -11.69 17.69 16.30
C SER A 588 -12.44 17.00 15.15
N LYS A 589 -12.15 17.36 13.90
CA LYS A 589 -12.78 16.80 12.69
C LYS A 589 -12.26 15.39 12.34
N TYR A 590 -11.07 15.04 12.78
CA TYR A 590 -10.37 13.82 12.36
C TYR A 590 -10.16 12.86 13.54
N PRO A 591 -10.15 11.53 13.31
CA PRO A 591 -10.06 10.56 14.39
C PRO A 591 -8.66 10.44 15.03
N MET A 592 -7.64 11.09 14.47
CA MET A 592 -6.26 10.95 14.91
C MET A 592 -6.04 11.52 16.32
N LEU A 593 -5.44 10.71 17.18
CA LEU A 593 -5.14 11.05 18.57
C LEU A 593 -3.78 11.73 18.72
N GLU A 594 -3.66 12.54 19.78
CA GLU A 594 -2.36 13.04 20.23
C GLU A 594 -1.39 11.89 20.60
N ALA A 595 -1.93 10.77 21.10
CA ALA A 595 -1.15 9.57 21.43
C ALA A 595 -0.41 8.96 20.23
N GLU A 596 -0.92 9.14 19.01
CA GLU A 596 -0.26 8.67 17.79
C GLU A 596 1.07 9.41 17.54
N VAL A 597 1.20 10.66 18.01
CA VAL A 597 2.46 11.43 17.90
C VAL A 597 3.55 10.80 18.77
N VAL A 598 3.22 10.51 20.02
CA VAL A 598 4.14 9.89 20.98
C VAL A 598 4.51 8.48 20.53
N PHE A 599 3.51 7.70 20.10
CA PHE A 599 3.75 6.38 19.54
C PHE A 599 4.65 6.44 18.31
N ALA A 600 4.41 7.38 17.40
CA ALA A 600 5.22 7.54 16.19
C ALA A 600 6.71 7.78 16.51
N CYS A 601 7.01 8.63 17.50
CA CYS A 601 8.39 8.89 17.94
C CYS A 601 9.04 7.64 18.54
N ARG A 602 8.33 6.94 19.43
CA ARG A 602 8.87 5.82 20.20
C ARG A 602 8.96 4.51 19.42
N GLN A 603 8.08 4.31 18.44
CA GLN A 603 7.82 2.98 17.85
C GLN A 603 7.83 2.96 16.32
N GLU A 604 7.93 4.12 15.66
CA GLU A 604 7.82 4.23 14.21
C GLU A 604 8.86 5.18 13.60
N PHE A 605 9.97 5.41 14.31
CA PHE A 605 11.13 6.21 13.86
C PHE A 605 10.81 7.64 13.42
N ALA A 606 9.70 8.23 13.87
CA ALA A 606 9.39 9.62 13.54
C ALA A 606 10.39 10.57 14.20
N CYS A 607 11.08 11.37 13.37
CA CYS A 607 12.15 12.29 13.76
C CYS A 607 11.87 13.75 13.37
N THR A 608 10.83 14.00 12.57
CA THR A 608 10.39 15.34 12.15
C THR A 608 8.87 15.50 12.27
N ALA A 609 8.38 16.74 12.37
CA ALA A 609 6.94 17.00 12.40
C ALA A 609 6.23 16.52 11.12
N VAL A 610 6.94 16.55 9.98
CA VAL A 610 6.44 16.05 8.69
C VAL A 610 6.30 14.53 8.71
N ASP A 611 7.19 13.79 9.38
CA ASP A 611 7.08 12.34 9.55
C ASP A 611 5.73 11.97 10.15
N VAL A 612 5.34 12.70 11.19
CA VAL A 612 4.05 12.51 11.88
C VAL A 612 2.89 12.96 11.00
N LEU A 613 2.83 14.23 10.62
CA LEU A 613 1.67 14.84 9.96
C LEU A 613 1.43 14.29 8.55
N ALA A 614 2.47 13.94 7.81
CA ALA A 614 2.36 13.51 6.42
C ALA A 614 2.32 11.98 6.27
N ARG A 615 3.04 11.23 7.12
CA ARG A 615 3.28 9.80 6.86
C ARG A 615 2.68 8.87 7.93
N ARG A 616 2.73 9.24 9.21
CA ARG A 616 2.13 8.42 10.29
C ARG A 616 0.64 8.66 10.42
N THR A 617 0.20 9.92 10.55
CA THR A 617 -1.21 10.29 10.70
C THR A 617 -1.87 10.70 9.38
N ARG A 618 -1.06 11.15 8.40
CA ARG A 618 -1.49 11.60 7.07
C ARG A 618 -2.47 12.78 7.08
N LEU A 619 -2.59 13.51 8.20
CA LEU A 619 -3.45 14.68 8.27
C LEU A 619 -3.11 15.70 7.19
N ALA A 620 -1.83 15.87 6.83
CA ALA A 620 -1.40 16.76 5.75
C ALA A 620 -1.90 16.32 4.36
N PHE A 621 -2.15 15.03 4.15
CA PHE A 621 -2.73 14.52 2.91
C PHE A 621 -4.25 14.65 2.90
N LEU A 622 -4.93 14.62 4.05
CA LEU A 622 -6.39 14.75 4.12
C LEU A 622 -6.84 16.21 4.10
N ASP A 623 -6.11 17.09 4.79
CA ASP A 623 -6.48 18.49 5.00
C ASP A 623 -5.26 19.30 5.48
N SER A 624 -4.62 20.03 4.57
CA SER A 624 -3.37 20.75 4.86
C SER A 624 -3.57 21.82 5.93
N LYS A 625 -4.74 22.47 5.95
CA LYS A 625 -5.09 23.50 6.93
C LYS A 625 -5.35 22.93 8.32
N ALA A 626 -5.99 21.76 8.40
CA ALA A 626 -6.14 21.05 9.66
C ALA A 626 -4.79 20.59 10.23
N ALA A 627 -3.87 20.16 9.35
CA ALA A 627 -2.50 19.81 9.74
C ALA A 627 -1.72 21.04 10.25
N GLU A 628 -1.86 22.19 9.60
CA GLU A 628 -1.26 23.46 10.04
C GLU A 628 -1.77 23.86 11.43
N THR A 629 -3.08 23.71 11.68
CA THR A 629 -3.69 24.00 12.98
C THR A 629 -3.18 23.05 14.07
N ALA A 630 -2.93 21.77 13.74
CA ALA A 630 -2.41 20.77 14.67
C ALA A 630 -0.89 20.90 14.92
N LEU A 631 -0.16 21.58 14.01
CA LEU A 631 1.31 21.64 14.02
C LEU A 631 1.91 22.15 15.35
N PRO A 632 1.42 23.24 15.99
CA PRO A 632 1.99 23.70 17.26
C PRO A 632 1.95 22.61 18.34
N ARG A 633 0.81 21.90 18.44
CA ARG A 633 0.64 20.83 19.42
C ARG A 633 1.55 19.64 19.13
N VAL A 634 1.68 19.23 17.86
CA VAL A 634 2.61 18.17 17.45
C VAL A 634 4.05 18.54 17.82
N LEU A 635 4.46 19.79 17.55
CA LEU A 635 5.81 20.27 17.89
C LEU A 635 6.08 20.26 19.40
N ASP A 636 5.11 20.60 20.24
CA ASP A 636 5.24 20.54 21.70
C ASP A 636 5.48 19.10 22.19
N MET A 637 4.69 18.16 21.67
CA MET A 637 4.79 16.75 22.05
C MET A 637 6.11 16.15 21.55
N MET A 638 6.47 16.38 20.29
CA MET A 638 7.73 15.89 19.72
C MET A 638 8.95 16.52 20.40
N GLN A 639 8.89 17.80 20.77
CA GLN A 639 9.96 18.44 21.53
C GLN A 639 10.23 17.70 22.85
N THR A 640 9.17 17.29 23.54
CA THR A 640 9.27 16.56 24.80
C THR A 640 9.82 15.15 24.57
N GLU A 641 9.24 14.40 23.64
CA GLU A 641 9.61 13.01 23.37
C GLU A 641 11.04 12.86 22.81
N LEU A 642 11.44 13.75 21.90
CA LEU A 642 12.75 13.71 21.24
C LEU A 642 13.78 14.67 21.87
N LYS A 643 13.42 15.33 22.97
CA LYS A 643 14.29 16.25 23.74
C LYS A 643 14.91 17.35 22.86
N TRP A 644 14.11 17.95 21.98
CA TRP A 644 14.58 19.01 21.10
C TRP A 644 14.86 20.32 21.83
N SER A 645 15.92 21.01 21.41
CA SER A 645 16.14 22.40 21.79
C SER A 645 15.07 23.32 21.19
N GLY A 646 14.85 24.49 21.79
CA GLY A 646 13.92 25.50 21.24
C GLY A 646 14.28 25.91 19.80
N LYS A 647 15.58 25.99 19.48
CA LYS A 647 16.08 26.25 18.12
C LYS A 647 15.70 25.14 17.14
N ARG A 648 15.82 23.88 17.55
CA ARG A 648 15.43 22.73 16.73
C ARG A 648 13.93 22.72 16.45
N LYS A 649 13.10 22.99 17.47
CA LYS A 649 11.64 23.10 17.31
C LYS A 649 11.23 24.21 16.33
N GLU A 650 11.88 25.37 16.39
CA GLU A 650 11.57 26.46 15.46
C GLU A 650 11.99 26.13 14.02
N GLN A 651 13.12 25.42 13.84
CA GLN A 651 13.50 24.92 12.52
C GLN A 651 12.47 23.92 11.98
N GLU A 652 12.03 22.98 12.81
CA GLU A 652 10.98 22.01 12.46
C GLU A 652 9.65 22.69 12.12
N ARG A 653 9.29 23.77 12.81
CA ARG A 653 8.11 24.57 12.47
C ARG A 653 8.22 25.14 11.06
N LYS A 654 9.35 25.74 10.70
CA LYS A 654 9.57 26.33 9.36
C LYS A 654 9.54 25.28 8.26
N ASP A 655 10.22 24.16 8.48
CA ASP A 655 10.30 23.06 7.50
C ASP A 655 8.93 22.40 7.30
N ALA A 656 8.16 22.21 8.39
CA ALA A 656 6.81 21.67 8.32
C ALA A 656 5.83 22.62 7.62
N LEU A 657 5.88 23.93 7.89
CA LEU A 657 5.03 24.91 7.19
C LEU A 657 5.33 24.93 5.69
N LYS A 658 6.61 24.93 5.30
CA LYS A 658 7.01 24.84 3.89
C LYS A 658 6.50 23.57 3.22
N PHE A 659 6.52 22.43 3.93
CA PHE A 659 5.92 21.20 3.41
C PHE A 659 4.40 21.33 3.25
N LEU A 660 3.69 21.88 4.23
CA LEU A 660 2.23 22.07 4.17
C LEU A 660 1.80 23.05 3.08
N GLU A 661 2.61 24.07 2.78
CA GLU A 661 2.41 24.95 1.62
C GLU A 661 2.41 24.14 0.32
N SER A 662 3.32 23.17 0.17
CA SER A 662 3.38 22.30 -1.02
C SER A 662 2.19 21.34 -1.15
N MET A 663 1.48 21.09 -0.04
CA MET A 663 0.28 20.25 0.03
C MET A 663 -1.01 21.06 -0.12
N SER A 664 -0.92 22.38 -0.08
CA SER A 664 -2.05 23.29 -0.18
C SER A 664 -2.34 23.64 -1.64
N MET A 665 -3.49 24.27 -1.86
CA MET A 665 -3.81 24.79 -3.18
C MET A 665 -2.74 25.79 -3.63
N PRO A 666 -2.20 25.66 -4.86
CA PRO A 666 -1.26 26.65 -5.39
C PRO A 666 -1.92 28.04 -5.37
N LEU A 667 -1.21 29.03 -4.82
CA LEU A 667 -1.63 30.42 -4.92
C LEU A 667 -1.67 30.79 -6.42
N GLN A 668 -2.76 31.44 -6.85
CA GLN A 668 -2.95 31.89 -8.23
C GLN A 668 -1.94 32.95 -8.64
#